data_AF-A0A6I3XU50-F1
#
_entry.id   AF-A0A6I3XU50-F1
#
_cell.length_a   1.000
_cell.length_b   1.000
_cell.length_c   1.000
_cell.angle_alpha   90.00
_cell.angle_beta   90.00
_cell.angle_gamma   90.00
#
_symmetry.space_group_name_H-M   'P 1'
#
loop_
_entity.id
_entity.type
_entity.pdbx_description
1 polymer ?
#
loop_
_entity_poly.entity_id
_entity_poly.type
_entity_poly.pdbx_seq_one_letter_code
_entity_poly.pdbx_strand_id
1 'polypeptide(L)'
;MTLIRTLITAPRHLARTTLAIALVSTLALAGAAQAATTSLNDAWQFHRADNAALASADKAPAGAWSTVSLPHAAHIEPRVPTAPWQGTVFYKKTFDAPLKPGERAILRFEAVMNVADVWLNGKHLGRHLGGYLPFAFDVTNLLKAGGKNEVIVRANNEDNAITGPKPLKELDYIQHGGMYRGVSLVTKPAVHITDEILAATPAGGGVFVTFPQADRVAATVQVKTEVSNTSKTARTVTLRNTLAWQGREVARAEQQVTLKAGERRHVTMPLRVGQPNLWSPQQPNLHVLDTTVSGEGAEDSVQTRIGIRRLAFDKNRLLLNGEPLQLRGVNRHQEYPHVGYALSPQAEYRDALLVKKYGFDYIRLSHYPQSPAFMAAADELGLLVIPGVPGWQYFNKDPAFSKQVLRTCEDMIRRDRNHASVLAWECSLNETDMPDAFVDMLHKTVHTEYPGDQAFSVGWVPRAYDIYMQARQHRLDSKHALPDKPLIVSEYGDWEYYAMNAGFNQTAWGDLKPADRSSRQLLGQGEKHLLQQAANVAEAHDDNFGTPAFADGYWVMFDYARGYAPDLEASGVMSIDRLPKFAAEFFRSQRDPEQVPQPGAQPAAQNWGGGPMVFIASYWTPASSPRVRVFTNAEEVELRLNGKTVARQKAAPSATHPKLKHPPVEFDTGAFQAGELVAVAYTAGKAVAEHKVRTPGAAVKLDVALDDMGVPVGAGDLVFARARLVDADGTTVPDNGQAVTFTAGPGYELVAGPQATTEAGIASVLVRVMQPNGTLGAAAGKLQGALAPK
;
A
#
# COMPACT_ATOMS: atom_id res chain seq x y z
N MET A 1 54.88 -43.79 -23.02
CA MET A 1 55.20 -43.33 -24.39
C MET A 1 55.27 -41.80 -24.35
N THR A 2 56.45 -41.22 -24.04
CA THR A 2 57.41 -40.55 -24.98
C THR A 2 56.79 -39.34 -25.71
N LEU A 3 57.27 -38.08 -25.73
CA LEU A 3 58.47 -37.29 -25.36
C LEU A 3 57.98 -35.82 -25.08
N ILE A 4 58.45 -35.00 -24.11
CA ILE A 4 59.72 -34.22 -24.02
C ILE A 4 59.89 -33.22 -25.21
N ARG A 5 60.19 -31.91 -25.16
CA ARG A 5 60.93 -30.92 -24.32
C ARG A 5 60.43 -29.50 -24.79
N THR A 6 60.63 -28.35 -24.13
CA THR A 6 61.91 -27.75 -23.74
C THR A 6 61.71 -26.60 -22.74
N LEU A 7 62.52 -26.61 -21.68
CA LEU A 7 62.78 -25.53 -20.72
C LEU A 7 63.94 -24.65 -21.21
N ILE A 8 63.93 -23.36 -20.85
CA ILE A 8 65.17 -22.63 -20.57
C ILE A 8 64.98 -21.82 -19.27
N THR A 9 65.86 -22.10 -18.31
CA THR A 9 66.06 -21.42 -17.03
C THR A 9 67.39 -20.66 -17.06
N ALA A 10 67.50 -19.64 -16.19
CA ALA A 10 68.68 -19.19 -15.40
C ALA A 10 68.78 -17.63 -15.31
N PRO A 11 69.63 -17.04 -14.44
CA PRO A 11 69.49 -16.98 -12.98
C PRO A 11 69.67 -15.54 -12.40
N ARG A 12 69.58 -15.43 -11.06
CA ARG A 12 69.74 -14.21 -10.22
C ARG A 12 71.22 -13.77 -10.08
N HIS A 13 71.50 -12.45 -10.07
CA HIS A 13 71.90 -11.64 -8.89
C HIS A 13 72.69 -10.34 -9.23
N LEU A 14 72.29 -9.27 -8.53
CA LEU A 14 73.05 -8.10 -8.02
C LEU A 14 73.77 -7.14 -9.00
N ALA A 15 73.13 -5.99 -9.23
CA ALA A 15 73.82 -4.73 -9.48
C ALA A 15 73.14 -3.59 -8.72
N ARG A 16 73.94 -2.88 -7.90
CA ARG A 16 73.59 -1.63 -7.22
C ARG A 16 73.16 -0.59 -8.26
N THR A 17 72.00 0.04 -8.08
CA THR A 17 71.63 1.21 -8.87
C THR A 17 71.01 2.29 -8.00
N THR A 18 71.52 3.48 -8.26
CA THR A 18 71.36 4.78 -7.63
C THR A 18 69.91 5.25 -7.59
N LEU A 19 69.60 5.97 -6.51
CA LEU A 19 68.34 6.64 -6.23
C LEU A 19 67.97 7.65 -7.35
N ALA A 20 66.84 7.44 -8.03
CA ALA A 20 66.14 8.46 -8.79
C ALA A 20 64.70 8.54 -8.25
N ILE A 21 64.41 9.60 -7.50
CA ILE A 21 63.07 9.91 -7.00
C ILE A 21 62.24 10.36 -8.21
N ALA A 22 61.42 9.45 -8.74
CA ALA A 22 60.36 9.80 -9.66
C ALA A 22 59.19 10.39 -8.86
N LEU A 23 58.95 11.69 -9.02
CA LEU A 23 57.71 12.33 -8.60
C LEU A 23 56.56 11.67 -9.38
N VAL A 24 55.87 10.71 -8.77
CA VAL A 24 54.59 10.22 -9.28
C VAL A 24 53.56 11.28 -8.91
N SER A 25 53.28 12.17 -9.85
CA SER A 25 52.10 13.04 -9.79
C SER A 25 50.87 12.15 -9.87
N THR A 26 50.29 11.80 -8.72
CA THR A 26 48.92 11.27 -8.65
C THR A 26 47.98 12.38 -9.10
N LEU A 27 47.70 12.46 -10.40
CA LEU A 27 46.50 13.12 -10.88
C LEU A 27 45.32 12.36 -10.28
N ALA A 28 44.74 12.92 -9.22
CA ALA A 28 43.40 12.55 -8.80
C ALA A 28 42.47 12.87 -9.97
N LEU A 29 42.07 11.84 -10.72
CA LEU A 29 40.94 11.93 -11.64
C LEU A 29 39.75 12.35 -10.78
N ALA A 30 39.35 13.62 -10.90
CA ALA A 30 38.13 14.12 -10.30
C ALA A 30 36.98 13.25 -10.83
N GLY A 31 36.42 12.41 -9.98
CA GLY A 31 35.31 11.53 -10.35
C GLY A 31 34.14 12.35 -10.87
N ALA A 32 33.54 11.88 -11.98
CA ALA A 32 32.38 12.47 -12.63
C ALA A 32 31.30 12.91 -11.61
N ALA A 33 30.64 14.04 -11.85
CA ALA A 33 29.51 14.44 -11.02
C ALA A 33 28.32 13.53 -11.35
N GLN A 34 27.78 12.86 -10.35
CA GLN A 34 26.68 11.90 -10.48
C GLN A 34 25.59 12.28 -9.49
N ALA A 35 24.35 12.13 -9.90
CA ALA A 35 23.24 12.27 -8.97
C ALA A 35 23.32 11.17 -7.90
N ALA A 36 23.01 11.54 -6.66
CA ALA A 36 22.96 10.60 -5.55
C ALA A 36 21.79 10.93 -4.62
N THR A 37 21.16 9.89 -4.10
CA THR A 37 20.12 10.00 -3.08
C THR A 37 20.65 9.40 -1.79
N THR A 38 20.87 10.26 -0.79
CA THR A 38 21.29 9.84 0.54
C THR A 38 20.07 9.79 1.45
N SER A 39 19.73 8.60 1.94
CA SER A 39 18.71 8.45 2.98
C SER A 39 19.16 9.16 4.24
N LEU A 40 18.24 9.93 4.85
CA LEU A 40 18.44 10.57 6.13
C LEU A 40 17.61 9.91 7.23
N ASN A 41 17.07 8.71 7.02
CA ASN A 41 16.09 8.10 7.93
C ASN A 41 16.66 7.72 9.30
N ASP A 42 17.94 7.40 9.40
CA ASP A 42 18.48 6.85 10.65
C ASP A 42 18.83 7.90 11.69
N ALA A 43 18.73 7.54 12.96
CA ALA A 43 19.31 8.26 14.10
C ALA A 43 18.94 9.76 14.19
N TRP A 44 17.65 10.07 14.07
CA TRP A 44 17.09 11.37 14.43
C TRP A 44 17.01 11.52 15.93
N GLN A 45 17.26 12.73 16.44
CA GLN A 45 16.83 13.11 17.77
C GLN A 45 15.36 13.52 17.71
N PHE A 46 14.53 12.95 18.56
CA PHE A 46 13.10 13.18 18.64
C PHE A 46 12.70 13.70 20.02
N HIS A 47 11.80 14.68 20.05
CA HIS A 47 11.21 15.20 21.27
C HIS A 47 9.72 15.46 21.08
N ARG A 48 8.90 14.95 21.99
CA ARG A 48 7.46 15.20 22.04
C ARG A 48 7.16 16.30 23.06
N ALA A 49 6.52 17.39 22.61
CA ALA A 49 6.34 18.59 23.42
C ALA A 49 5.01 18.58 24.20
N ASP A 50 4.70 17.49 24.91
CA ASP A 50 3.40 17.28 25.58
C ASP A 50 3.08 18.31 26.68
N ASN A 51 4.11 18.88 27.32
CA ASN A 51 3.98 19.62 28.58
C ASN A 51 4.16 21.14 28.47
N ALA A 52 4.43 21.67 27.27
CA ALA A 52 4.48 23.11 26.99
C ALA A 52 4.40 23.34 25.48
N ALA A 53 3.66 24.37 25.05
CA ALA A 53 3.78 24.90 23.69
C ALA A 53 5.20 25.49 23.52
N LEU A 54 6.15 24.65 23.11
CA LEU A 54 7.52 25.08 22.86
C LEU A 54 7.54 25.94 21.61
N ALA A 55 8.00 27.18 21.76
CA ALA A 55 8.16 28.10 20.63
C ALA A 55 9.22 27.57 19.63
N SER A 56 10.21 26.81 20.09
CA SER A 56 11.30 26.28 19.28
C SER A 56 12.02 25.10 19.94
N ALA A 57 12.74 24.30 19.14
CA ALA A 57 13.41 23.08 19.58
C ALA A 57 14.51 23.30 20.66
N ASP A 58 15.17 24.47 20.64
CA ASP A 58 16.19 24.88 21.62
C ASP A 58 15.64 25.15 23.03
N LYS A 59 14.31 25.20 23.18
CA LYS A 59 13.63 25.31 24.48
C LYS A 59 13.25 23.95 25.08
N ALA A 60 13.55 22.84 24.40
CA ALA A 60 13.33 21.51 24.93
C ALA A 60 14.17 21.30 26.22
N PRO A 61 13.60 20.70 27.28
CA PRO A 61 14.34 20.44 28.52
C PRO A 61 15.59 19.57 28.29
N ALA A 62 16.57 19.69 29.19
CA ALA A 62 17.74 18.82 29.17
C ALA A 62 17.33 17.34 29.31
N GLY A 63 17.89 16.47 28.46
CA GLY A 63 17.56 15.04 28.45
C GLY A 63 16.22 14.67 27.81
N ALA A 64 15.49 15.63 27.22
CA ALA A 64 14.17 15.37 26.65
C ALA A 64 14.16 14.74 25.24
N TRP A 65 15.34 14.48 24.67
CA TRP A 65 15.50 13.93 23.32
C TRP A 65 15.79 12.43 23.37
N SER A 66 15.13 11.65 22.50
CA SER A 66 15.42 10.23 22.25
C SER A 66 15.92 10.03 20.83
N THR A 67 16.60 8.91 20.57
CA THR A 67 17.05 8.56 19.21
C THR A 67 16.03 7.66 18.54
N VAL A 68 15.63 7.99 17.31
CA VAL A 68 14.64 7.25 16.51
C VAL A 68 15.11 7.14 15.05
N SER A 69 14.56 6.17 14.32
CA SER A 69 14.71 6.08 12.86
C SER A 69 13.37 6.24 12.18
N LEU A 70 13.36 6.78 10.96
CA LEU A 70 12.18 6.90 10.12
C LEU A 70 11.95 5.61 9.33
N PRO A 71 10.69 5.26 9.02
CA PRO A 71 9.45 5.96 9.39
C PRO A 71 9.17 5.89 10.90
N HIS A 72 8.68 6.99 11.48
CA HIS A 72 8.46 7.12 12.92
C HIS A 72 7.07 7.68 13.27
N ALA A 73 6.37 6.99 14.17
CA ALA A 73 5.13 7.45 14.78
C ALA A 73 5.45 8.29 16.03
N ALA A 74 4.83 9.48 16.16
CA ALA A 74 5.07 10.36 17.31
C ALA A 74 4.61 9.75 18.65
N HIS A 75 3.67 8.83 18.60
CA HIS A 75 3.11 8.13 19.74
C HIS A 75 2.79 6.68 19.34
N ILE A 76 3.05 5.74 20.25
CA ILE A 76 2.65 4.34 20.10
C ILE A 76 1.29 4.20 20.77
N GLU A 77 0.25 4.05 19.96
CA GLU A 77 -1.12 3.95 20.45
C GLU A 77 -1.42 2.58 21.07
N PRO A 78 -2.39 2.46 22.00
CA PRO A 78 -2.95 1.16 22.34
C PRO A 78 -3.61 0.53 21.11
N ARG A 79 -3.86 -0.79 21.16
CA ARG A 79 -4.47 -1.53 20.03
C ARG A 79 -5.82 -0.93 19.59
N VAL A 80 -6.59 -0.44 20.56
CA VAL A 80 -7.84 0.31 20.34
C VAL A 80 -7.66 1.69 20.98
N PRO A 81 -7.30 2.70 20.19
CA PRO A 81 -7.13 4.09 20.66
C PRO A 81 -8.49 4.68 21.07
N THR A 82 -8.65 5.06 22.34
CA THR A 82 -9.85 5.77 22.83
C THR A 82 -9.64 7.28 22.95
N ALA A 83 -8.38 7.72 22.95
CA ALA A 83 -7.96 9.12 22.98
C ALA A 83 -6.65 9.25 22.20
N PRO A 84 -6.68 9.14 20.85
CA PRO A 84 -5.47 9.15 20.04
C PRO A 84 -4.71 10.46 20.25
N TRP A 85 -3.39 10.38 20.24
CA TRP A 85 -2.54 11.54 20.56
C TRP A 85 -2.54 12.59 19.44
N GLN A 86 -2.72 13.85 19.82
CA GLN A 86 -2.45 15.03 18.98
C GLN A 86 -1.52 15.98 19.70
N GLY A 87 -0.60 16.61 18.97
CA GLY A 87 0.24 17.64 19.53
C GLY A 87 1.41 18.03 18.63
N THR A 88 2.41 18.65 19.25
CA THR A 88 3.62 19.11 18.57
C THR A 88 4.81 18.23 18.92
N VAL A 89 5.59 17.86 17.91
CA VAL A 89 6.87 17.17 18.06
C VAL A 89 7.99 17.88 17.31
N PHE A 90 9.22 17.65 17.75
CA PHE A 90 10.43 18.11 17.09
C PHE A 90 11.32 16.94 16.71
N TYR A 91 11.89 17.01 15.52
CA TYR A 91 12.94 16.13 15.04
C TYR A 91 14.17 16.96 14.72
N LYS A 92 15.35 16.44 15.06
CA LYS A 92 16.63 17.08 14.77
C LYS A 92 17.62 16.05 14.26
N LYS A 93 18.32 16.37 13.17
CA LYS A 93 19.38 15.53 12.63
C LYS A 93 20.56 16.35 12.18
N THR A 94 21.74 15.84 12.50
CA THR A 94 22.98 16.31 11.90
C THR A 94 23.41 15.35 10.80
N PHE A 95 23.87 15.88 9.67
CA PHE A 95 24.32 15.08 8.53
C PHE A 95 25.45 15.80 7.77
N ASP A 96 26.27 15.01 7.10
CA ASP A 96 27.28 15.51 6.18
C ASP A 96 26.68 15.62 4.77
N ALA A 97 27.02 16.69 4.08
CA ALA A 97 26.53 16.98 2.73
C ALA A 97 27.64 17.63 1.89
N PRO A 98 28.70 16.89 1.55
CA PRO A 98 29.70 17.41 0.63
C PRO A 98 29.05 17.67 -0.72
N LEU A 99 29.20 18.88 -1.24
CA LEU A 99 28.64 19.30 -2.52
C LEU A 99 29.77 19.80 -3.42
N LYS A 100 29.91 19.25 -4.62
CA LYS A 100 30.89 19.72 -5.59
C LYS A 100 30.43 21.07 -6.18
N PRO A 101 31.36 21.94 -6.63
CA PRO A 101 30.99 23.19 -7.28
C PRO A 101 30.02 22.97 -8.45
N GLY A 102 28.88 23.64 -8.42
CA GLY A 102 27.85 23.58 -9.47
C GLY A 102 26.80 22.48 -9.29
N GLU A 103 26.99 21.55 -8.35
CA GLU A 103 25.93 20.60 -7.98
C GLU A 103 24.79 21.30 -7.24
N ARG A 104 23.63 20.65 -7.22
CA ARG A 104 22.43 21.01 -6.49
C ARG A 104 22.21 20.04 -5.35
N ALA A 105 21.58 20.51 -4.29
CA ALA A 105 21.14 19.68 -3.18
C ALA A 105 19.67 19.97 -2.87
N ILE A 106 18.85 18.93 -2.87
CA ILE A 106 17.41 18.98 -2.61
C ILE A 106 17.14 18.16 -1.35
N LEU A 107 16.58 18.80 -0.33
CA LEU A 107 16.11 18.11 0.87
C LEU A 107 14.64 17.74 0.66
N ARG A 108 14.34 16.45 0.56
CA ARG A 108 13.01 15.91 0.23
C ARG A 108 12.44 15.13 1.41
N PHE A 109 11.20 15.45 1.76
CA PHE A 109 10.40 14.78 2.79
C PHE A 109 9.27 14.03 2.09
N GLU A 110 9.07 12.75 2.42
CA GLU A 110 8.01 11.94 1.77
C GLU A 110 6.63 12.16 2.38
N ALA A 111 6.55 12.34 3.70
CA ALA A 111 5.33 12.73 4.42
C ALA A 111 5.65 13.10 5.87
N VAL A 112 4.99 14.15 6.37
CA VAL A 112 5.06 14.60 7.77
C VAL A 112 3.65 14.97 8.23
N MET A 113 3.06 14.20 9.15
CA MET A 113 1.70 14.48 9.61
C MET A 113 1.70 15.59 10.68
N ASN A 114 0.99 16.71 10.52
CA ASN A 114 0.22 17.20 9.36
C ASN A 114 0.73 18.57 8.87
N VAL A 115 1.15 19.45 9.79
CA VAL A 115 1.81 20.71 9.48
C VAL A 115 3.28 20.59 9.84
N ALA A 116 4.15 20.88 8.89
CA ALA A 116 5.60 20.82 9.08
C ALA A 116 6.24 22.19 8.89
N ASP A 117 7.04 22.63 9.86
CA ASP A 117 7.98 23.74 9.68
C ASP A 117 9.40 23.18 9.69
N VAL A 118 10.23 23.59 8.72
CA VAL A 118 11.58 23.04 8.53
C VAL A 118 12.63 24.13 8.62
N TRP A 119 13.69 23.87 9.36
CA TRP A 119 14.88 24.71 9.44
C TRP A 119 16.12 23.93 9.03
N LEU A 120 17.04 24.60 8.35
CA LEU A 120 18.36 24.09 8.06
C LEU A 120 19.40 25.12 8.52
N ASN A 121 20.34 24.68 9.37
CA ASN A 121 21.40 25.52 9.92
C ASN A 121 20.87 26.83 10.56
N GLY A 122 19.73 26.75 11.24
CA GLY A 122 19.05 27.88 11.88
C GLY A 122 18.18 28.74 10.95
N LYS A 123 18.24 28.54 9.62
CA LYS A 123 17.38 29.25 8.66
C LYS A 123 16.07 28.49 8.44
N HIS A 124 14.93 29.16 8.61
CA HIS A 124 13.62 28.61 8.26
C HIS A 124 13.51 28.46 6.73
N LEU A 125 13.29 27.23 6.26
CA LEU A 125 13.11 26.92 4.84
C LEU A 125 11.67 27.17 4.40
N GLY A 126 10.72 26.86 5.27
CA GLY A 126 9.31 27.11 5.03
C GLY A 126 8.38 26.20 5.84
N ARG A 127 7.09 26.39 5.59
CA ARG A 127 5.98 25.61 6.13
C ARG A 127 5.35 24.75 5.03
N HIS A 128 5.07 23.49 5.33
CA HIS A 128 4.25 22.60 4.53
C HIS A 128 2.91 22.32 5.25
N LEU A 129 1.83 22.30 4.47
CA LEU A 129 0.48 21.97 4.91
C LEU A 129 0.05 20.68 4.22
N GLY A 130 -0.44 19.72 5.00
CA GLY A 130 -0.88 18.41 4.52
C GLY A 130 0.11 17.32 4.93
N GLY A 131 -0.43 16.18 5.35
CA GLY A 131 0.38 15.10 5.92
C GLY A 131 0.70 13.93 5.02
N TYR A 132 0.22 13.88 3.77
CA TYR A 132 0.20 12.63 2.97
C TYR A 132 1.09 12.64 1.73
N LEU A 133 1.54 13.80 1.29
CA LEU A 133 2.30 13.95 0.05
C LEU A 133 3.69 14.50 0.32
N PRO A 134 4.64 14.24 -0.58
CA PRO A 134 6.00 14.76 -0.47
C PRO A 134 6.06 16.29 -0.59
N PHE A 135 7.13 16.86 -0.04
CA PHE A 135 7.56 18.23 -0.30
C PHE A 135 9.08 18.32 -0.27
N ALA A 136 9.64 19.34 -0.90
CA ALA A 136 11.08 19.48 -1.03
C ALA A 136 11.54 20.95 -0.97
N PHE A 137 12.80 21.13 -0.60
CA PHE A 137 13.48 22.42 -0.62
C PHE A 137 14.81 22.31 -1.36
N ASP A 138 15.10 23.29 -2.20
CA ASP A 138 16.45 23.47 -2.71
C ASP A 138 17.33 24.11 -1.61
N VAL A 139 18.29 23.33 -1.13
CA VAL A 139 19.17 23.71 -0.02
C VAL A 139 20.60 23.99 -0.47
N THR A 140 20.85 24.00 -1.78
CA THR A 140 22.18 24.13 -2.41
C THR A 140 23.05 25.22 -1.77
N ASN A 141 22.49 26.42 -1.62
CA ASN A 141 23.21 27.60 -1.11
C ASN A 141 23.12 27.76 0.43
N LEU A 142 22.53 26.79 1.12
CA LEU A 142 22.29 26.83 2.57
C LEU A 142 23.10 25.77 3.34
N LEU A 143 23.72 24.83 2.62
CA LEU A 143 24.62 23.86 3.19
C LEU A 143 25.95 24.51 3.59
N LYS A 144 26.51 24.09 4.71
CA LYS A 144 27.84 24.47 5.16
C LYS A 144 28.90 23.71 4.37
N ALA A 145 29.80 24.43 3.70
CA ALA A 145 30.88 23.82 2.93
C ALA A 145 31.83 23.02 3.85
N GLY A 146 31.98 21.72 3.59
CA GLY A 146 32.88 20.83 4.35
C GLY A 146 32.51 20.62 5.82
N GLY A 147 31.28 20.94 6.22
CA GLY A 147 30.85 20.90 7.62
C GLY A 147 29.55 20.14 7.84
N LYS A 148 29.32 19.80 9.12
CA LYS A 148 28.09 19.19 9.60
C LYS A 148 26.90 20.16 9.45
N ASN A 149 25.86 19.71 8.77
CA ASN A 149 24.60 20.43 8.60
C ASN A 149 23.59 19.93 9.62
N GLU A 150 22.74 20.83 10.12
CA GLU A 150 21.66 20.46 11.04
C GLU A 150 20.32 20.82 10.42
N VAL A 151 19.42 19.84 10.37
CA VAL A 151 18.01 20.02 10.02
C VAL A 151 17.17 19.85 11.28
N ILE A 152 16.20 20.74 11.47
CA ILE A 152 15.17 20.67 12.51
C ILE A 152 13.82 20.68 11.81
N VAL A 153 12.92 19.81 12.25
CA VAL A 153 11.54 19.73 11.79
C VAL A 153 10.63 19.85 12.99
N ARG A 154 9.72 20.82 12.98
CA ARG A 154 8.56 20.84 13.88
C ARG A 154 7.38 20.23 13.13
N ALA A 155 6.79 19.17 13.66
CA ALA A 155 5.59 18.56 13.12
C ALA A 155 4.43 18.71 14.11
N ASN A 156 3.23 18.96 13.62
CA ASN A 156 2.01 19.12 14.41
C ASN A 156 0.83 18.44 13.71
N ASN A 157 0.13 17.56 14.42
CA ASN A 157 -1.04 16.82 13.91
C ASN A 157 -2.36 17.24 14.59
N GLU A 158 -2.40 18.42 15.20
CA GLU A 158 -3.65 18.99 15.71
C GLU A 158 -4.60 19.34 14.56
N ASP A 159 -5.89 19.43 14.89
CA ASP A 159 -6.94 19.75 13.94
C ASP A 159 -6.64 21.04 13.19
N ASN A 160 -6.72 21.01 11.86
CA ASN A 160 -6.42 22.15 11.02
C ASN A 160 -7.47 22.34 9.94
N ALA A 161 -8.20 23.45 10.03
CA ALA A 161 -9.33 23.75 9.16
C ALA A 161 -8.96 23.98 7.68
N ILE A 162 -7.67 24.19 7.36
CA ILE A 162 -7.18 24.41 6.00
C ILE A 162 -6.72 23.11 5.34
N THR A 163 -6.11 22.19 6.08
CA THR A 163 -5.75 20.88 5.52
C THR A 163 -6.94 19.92 5.50
N GLY A 164 -7.93 20.14 6.37
CA GLY A 164 -8.94 19.15 6.68
C GLY A 164 -8.30 17.84 7.21
N PRO A 165 -9.07 16.75 7.29
CA PRO A 165 -10.54 16.64 7.23
C PRO A 165 -11.20 17.22 8.50
N LYS A 166 -12.34 16.68 8.96
CA LYS A 166 -12.99 17.05 10.24
C LYS A 166 -12.00 16.96 11.42
N PRO A 167 -12.25 17.69 12.52
CA PRO A 167 -11.59 17.46 13.80
C PRO A 167 -11.54 15.98 14.19
N LEU A 168 -10.43 15.51 14.78
CA LEU A 168 -10.21 14.09 15.11
C LEU A 168 -11.39 13.46 15.87
N LYS A 169 -11.92 14.17 16.87
CA LYS A 169 -13.07 13.74 17.68
C LYS A 169 -14.37 13.50 16.89
N GLU A 170 -14.43 13.91 15.63
CA GLU A 170 -15.56 13.78 14.72
C GLU A 170 -15.19 12.95 13.46
N LEU A 171 -13.94 12.48 13.38
CA LEU A 171 -13.37 11.85 12.19
C LEU A 171 -13.44 10.33 12.28
N ASP A 172 -13.81 9.69 11.16
CA ASP A 172 -13.94 8.23 11.10
C ASP A 172 -12.60 7.50 11.11
N TYR A 173 -11.48 8.19 10.95
CA TYR A 173 -10.13 7.61 11.02
C TYR A 173 -9.20 8.51 11.83
N ILE A 174 -8.00 8.03 12.16
CA ILE A 174 -7.02 8.77 12.97
C ILE A 174 -5.93 9.39 12.11
N GLN A 175 -5.58 10.67 12.34
CA GLN A 175 -4.41 11.30 11.73
C GLN A 175 -3.16 11.14 12.61
N HIS A 176 -2.49 9.98 12.48
CA HIS A 176 -1.30 9.63 13.27
C HIS A 176 -0.13 10.58 13.04
N GLY A 177 0.33 11.25 14.11
CA GLY A 177 1.39 12.26 14.05
C GLY A 177 2.79 11.69 13.80
N GLY A 178 3.69 12.52 13.26
CA GLY A 178 5.12 12.22 13.12
C GLY A 178 5.65 12.25 11.68
N MET A 179 6.95 11.98 11.54
CA MET A 179 7.59 11.78 10.24
C MET A 179 7.50 10.30 9.85
N TYR A 180 6.30 9.92 9.42
CA TYR A 180 5.94 8.52 9.21
C TYR A 180 6.35 7.99 7.83
N ARG A 181 7.03 8.79 7.01
CA ARG A 181 7.73 8.35 5.78
C ARG A 181 9.13 8.96 5.71
N GLY A 182 9.90 8.59 4.70
CA GLY A 182 11.33 8.88 4.63
C GLY A 182 11.69 10.35 4.41
N VAL A 183 12.97 10.65 4.65
CA VAL A 183 13.61 11.92 4.32
C VAL A 183 14.91 11.61 3.58
N SER A 184 15.20 12.36 2.52
CA SER A 184 16.42 12.19 1.73
C SER A 184 17.06 13.52 1.36
N LEU A 185 18.38 13.48 1.18
CA LEU A 185 19.13 14.52 0.49
C LEU A 185 19.46 14.01 -0.91
N VAL A 186 18.93 14.67 -1.93
CA VAL A 186 19.18 14.36 -3.34
C VAL A 186 20.18 15.37 -3.88
N THR A 187 21.37 14.91 -4.25
CA THR A 187 22.36 15.72 -4.96
C THR A 187 22.22 15.51 -6.47
N LYS A 188 22.31 16.59 -7.23
CA LYS A 188 22.16 16.56 -8.69
C LYS A 188 23.25 17.40 -9.38
N PRO A 189 23.74 17.02 -10.56
CA PRO A 189 24.60 17.88 -11.38
C PRO A 189 23.93 19.21 -11.77
N ALA A 190 24.72 20.13 -12.30
CA ALA A 190 24.21 21.44 -12.74
C ALA A 190 23.15 21.34 -13.85
N VAL A 191 23.25 20.34 -14.73
CA VAL A 191 22.21 19.99 -15.70
C VAL A 191 21.60 18.66 -15.28
N HIS A 192 20.30 18.64 -15.01
CA HIS A 192 19.64 17.51 -14.36
C HIS A 192 18.16 17.42 -14.72
N ILE A 193 17.56 16.26 -14.43
CA ILE A 193 16.12 16.01 -14.45
C ILE A 193 15.53 16.61 -13.19
N THR A 194 14.47 17.42 -13.33
CA THR A 194 13.86 18.11 -12.18
C THR A 194 13.13 17.14 -11.24
N ASP A 195 12.93 17.56 -10.00
CA ASP A 195 12.03 16.88 -9.05
C ASP A 195 10.58 17.26 -9.37
N GLU A 196 9.68 16.29 -9.51
CA GLU A 196 8.30 16.49 -9.99
C GLU A 196 7.44 17.35 -9.06
N ILE A 197 7.76 17.35 -7.76
CA ILE A 197 7.03 18.11 -6.74
C ILE A 197 7.62 19.51 -6.63
N LEU A 198 8.94 19.63 -6.55
CA LEU A 198 9.63 20.92 -6.47
C LEU A 198 9.45 21.75 -7.74
N ALA A 199 9.39 21.10 -8.91
CA ALA A 199 9.18 21.78 -10.19
C ALA A 199 7.79 22.38 -10.30
N ALA A 200 6.79 21.79 -9.65
CA ALA A 200 5.39 22.20 -9.59
C ALA A 200 4.84 22.64 -10.96
N THR A 201 5.12 21.84 -11.99
CA THR A 201 4.79 22.17 -13.38
C THR A 201 3.65 21.29 -13.88
N PRO A 202 2.51 21.86 -14.28
CA PRO A 202 1.37 21.10 -14.79
C PRO A 202 1.76 20.21 -15.96
N ALA A 203 1.35 18.93 -15.90
CA ALA A 203 1.68 17.91 -16.90
C ALA A 203 3.19 17.87 -17.23
N GLY A 204 4.04 18.15 -16.22
CA GLY A 204 5.48 18.33 -16.36
C GLY A 204 6.23 18.06 -15.05
N GLY A 205 7.48 18.55 -14.96
CA GLY A 205 8.42 18.18 -13.89
C GLY A 205 8.90 16.72 -14.01
N GLY A 206 10.15 16.43 -13.62
CA GLY A 206 10.68 15.07 -13.62
C GLY A 206 10.47 14.29 -14.92
N VAL A 207 10.05 13.03 -14.78
CA VAL A 207 9.70 12.14 -15.89
C VAL A 207 8.18 11.92 -15.88
N PHE A 208 7.55 12.10 -17.03
CA PHE A 208 6.12 11.82 -17.24
C PHE A 208 5.95 10.89 -18.43
N VAL A 209 5.37 9.72 -18.21
CA VAL A 209 5.18 8.68 -19.22
C VAL A 209 3.71 8.52 -19.57
N THR A 210 3.40 8.50 -20.86
CA THR A 210 2.05 8.20 -21.39
C THR A 210 2.11 7.17 -22.51
N PHE A 211 0.96 6.61 -22.86
CA PHE A 211 0.83 5.54 -23.87
C PHE A 211 -0.17 5.94 -24.98
N PRO A 212 0.21 6.80 -25.95
CA PRO A 212 -0.68 7.18 -27.05
C PRO A 212 -1.22 5.99 -27.84
N GLN A 213 -0.47 4.88 -27.88
CA GLN A 213 -0.89 3.61 -28.44
C GLN A 213 -0.32 2.50 -27.56
N ALA A 214 -1.14 1.49 -27.23
CA ALA A 214 -0.69 0.23 -26.67
C ALA A 214 -1.75 -0.84 -26.95
N ASP A 215 -1.35 -1.86 -27.69
CA ASP A 215 -2.11 -3.07 -27.98
C ASP A 215 -1.13 -4.25 -28.10
N ARG A 216 -1.63 -5.45 -28.46
CA ARG A 216 -0.81 -6.66 -28.57
C ARG A 216 0.20 -6.63 -29.73
N VAL A 217 0.03 -5.73 -30.69
CA VAL A 217 0.88 -5.59 -31.88
C VAL A 217 2.00 -4.58 -31.62
N ALA A 218 1.67 -3.42 -31.06
CA ALA A 218 2.63 -2.36 -30.82
C ALA A 218 2.24 -1.45 -29.65
N ALA A 219 3.26 -0.82 -29.04
CA ALA A 219 3.10 0.30 -28.13
C ALA A 219 4.01 1.47 -28.48
N THR A 220 3.52 2.65 -28.15
CA THR A 220 4.29 3.89 -28.14
C THR A 220 4.37 4.38 -26.71
N VAL A 221 5.55 4.26 -26.10
CA VAL A 221 5.83 4.80 -24.78
C VAL A 221 6.34 6.22 -24.97
N GLN A 222 5.52 7.21 -24.66
CA GLN A 222 5.85 8.61 -24.81
C GLN A 222 6.46 9.12 -23.50
N VAL A 223 7.74 9.47 -23.53
CA VAL A 223 8.47 9.96 -22.35
C VAL A 223 8.68 11.47 -22.49
N LYS A 224 8.07 12.24 -21.58
CA LYS A 224 8.27 13.69 -21.45
C LYS A 224 9.12 13.95 -20.20
N THR A 225 10.30 14.53 -20.40
CA THR A 225 11.26 14.80 -19.32
C THR A 225 11.50 16.30 -19.21
N GLU A 226 11.42 16.86 -18.00
CA GLU A 226 11.85 18.23 -17.73
C GLU A 226 13.32 18.26 -17.33
N VAL A 227 14.15 18.92 -18.14
CA VAL A 227 15.59 19.11 -17.90
C VAL A 227 15.85 20.55 -17.49
N SER A 228 16.65 20.75 -16.45
CA SER A 228 17.05 22.06 -15.92
C SER A 228 18.53 22.27 -16.09
N ASN A 229 18.96 23.44 -16.54
CA ASN A 229 20.34 23.89 -16.50
C ASN A 229 20.49 25.02 -15.47
N THR A 230 20.98 24.69 -14.28
CA THR A 230 21.23 25.67 -13.21
C THR A 230 22.61 26.33 -13.28
N SER A 231 23.42 26.02 -14.30
CA SER A 231 24.72 26.66 -14.49
C SER A 231 24.59 28.08 -15.05
N LYS A 232 25.69 28.84 -15.00
CA LYS A 232 25.75 30.22 -15.49
C LYS A 232 25.98 30.34 -17.01
N THR A 233 26.12 29.21 -17.71
CA THR A 233 26.39 29.17 -19.14
C THR A 233 25.41 28.24 -19.85
N ALA A 234 25.28 28.41 -21.16
CA ALA A 234 24.60 27.40 -21.95
C ALA A 234 25.34 26.06 -21.85
N ARG A 235 24.60 24.96 -21.86
CA ARG A 235 25.13 23.59 -21.80
C ARG A 235 24.42 22.73 -22.83
N THR A 236 25.18 21.87 -23.49
CA THR A 236 24.64 20.83 -24.36
C THR A 236 24.83 19.49 -23.69
N VAL A 237 23.73 18.77 -23.52
CA VAL A 237 23.69 17.44 -22.90
C VAL A 237 22.98 16.45 -23.82
N THR A 238 23.21 15.16 -23.61
CA THR A 238 22.44 14.07 -24.23
C THR A 238 21.39 13.60 -23.25
N LEU A 239 20.12 13.72 -23.62
CA LEU A 239 19.00 13.07 -22.93
C LEU A 239 18.78 11.72 -23.59
N ARG A 240 18.79 10.63 -22.82
CA ARG A 240 18.53 9.26 -23.29
C ARG A 240 17.44 8.61 -22.46
N ASN A 241 16.56 7.89 -23.14
CA ASN A 241 15.57 7.00 -22.55
C ASN A 241 15.86 5.57 -22.99
N THR A 242 16.01 4.66 -22.03
CA THR A 242 16.22 3.22 -22.28
C THR A 242 15.12 2.45 -21.57
N LEU A 243 14.33 1.69 -22.31
CA LEU A 243 13.28 0.85 -21.74
C LEU A 243 13.76 -0.60 -21.72
N ALA A 244 13.70 -1.23 -20.55
CA ALA A 244 14.08 -2.61 -20.34
C ALA A 244 12.91 -3.45 -19.82
N TRP A 245 12.86 -4.70 -20.25
CA TRP A 245 11.99 -5.73 -19.72
C TRP A 245 12.84 -6.93 -19.29
N GLN A 246 12.68 -7.37 -18.03
CA GLN A 246 13.49 -8.45 -17.44
C GLN A 246 15.01 -8.24 -17.62
N GLY A 247 15.48 -7.00 -17.48
CA GLY A 247 16.90 -6.64 -17.63
C GLY A 247 17.40 -6.53 -19.08
N ARG A 248 16.56 -6.77 -20.08
CA ARG A 248 16.91 -6.64 -21.51
C ARG A 248 16.33 -5.35 -22.08
N GLU A 249 17.16 -4.57 -22.78
CA GLU A 249 16.71 -3.41 -23.55
C GLU A 249 15.71 -3.82 -24.64
N VAL A 250 14.53 -3.19 -24.65
CA VAL A 250 13.47 -3.41 -25.64
C VAL A 250 13.23 -2.19 -26.53
N ALA A 251 13.61 -0.98 -26.08
CA ALA A 251 13.57 0.23 -26.88
C ALA A 251 14.50 1.31 -26.32
N ARG A 252 15.00 2.21 -27.19
CA ARG A 252 15.86 3.33 -26.82
C ARG A 252 15.61 4.55 -27.70
N ALA A 253 15.74 5.74 -27.12
CA ALA A 253 15.81 7.01 -27.86
C ALA A 253 16.80 7.95 -27.19
N GLU A 254 17.49 8.78 -27.97
CA GLU A 254 18.39 9.80 -27.46
C GLU A 254 18.36 11.07 -28.31
N GLN A 255 18.58 12.22 -27.66
CA GLN A 255 18.57 13.52 -28.29
C GLN A 255 19.59 14.44 -27.61
N GLN A 256 20.33 15.22 -28.40
CA GLN A 256 21.12 16.35 -27.88
C GLN A 256 20.22 17.55 -27.58
N VAL A 257 20.40 18.13 -26.40
CA VAL A 257 19.61 19.25 -25.90
C VAL A 257 20.56 20.36 -25.45
N THR A 258 20.47 21.51 -26.10
CA THR A 258 21.17 22.72 -25.66
C THR A 258 20.21 23.58 -24.83
N LEU A 259 20.55 23.79 -23.56
CA LEU A 259 19.81 24.63 -22.62
C LEU A 259 20.61 25.90 -22.33
N LYS A 260 19.94 27.06 -22.36
CA LYS A 260 20.51 28.33 -21.89
C LYS A 260 20.77 28.27 -20.38
N ALA A 261 21.59 29.19 -19.88
CA ALA A 261 21.80 29.35 -18.44
C ALA A 261 20.45 29.62 -17.73
N GLY A 262 20.14 28.86 -16.68
CA GLY A 262 18.91 28.97 -15.91
C GLY A 262 17.65 28.42 -16.61
N GLU A 263 17.76 27.82 -17.79
CA GLU A 263 16.60 27.32 -18.53
C GLU A 263 16.10 25.98 -17.97
N ARG A 264 14.77 25.84 -17.88
CA ARG A 264 14.07 24.55 -17.79
C ARG A 264 13.36 24.27 -19.12
N ARG A 265 13.44 23.04 -19.62
CA ARG A 265 12.81 22.65 -20.89
C ARG A 265 12.23 21.23 -20.79
N HIS A 266 11.01 21.04 -21.26
CA HIS A 266 10.48 19.70 -21.54
C HIS A 266 10.98 19.19 -22.88
N VAL A 267 11.43 17.94 -22.89
CA VAL A 267 11.80 17.20 -24.09
C VAL A 267 10.97 15.93 -24.13
N THR A 268 10.34 15.68 -25.27
CA THR A 268 9.40 14.56 -25.46
C THR A 268 9.95 13.62 -26.50
N MET A 269 10.23 12.36 -26.13
CA MET A 269 10.74 11.33 -27.03
C MET A 269 9.85 10.08 -27.02
N PRO A 270 9.43 9.57 -28.20
CA PRO A 270 8.69 8.32 -28.28
C PRO A 270 9.64 7.12 -28.33
N LEU A 271 9.31 6.07 -27.58
CA LEU A 271 9.89 4.74 -27.71
C LEU A 271 8.87 3.82 -28.38
N ARG A 272 9.26 3.14 -29.46
CA ARG A 272 8.40 2.19 -30.18
C ARG A 272 8.74 0.78 -29.73
N VAL A 273 7.74 0.03 -29.27
CA VAL A 273 7.88 -1.35 -28.81
C VAL A 273 6.96 -2.23 -29.66
N GLY A 274 7.53 -3.20 -30.37
CA GLY A 274 6.75 -4.24 -31.05
C GLY A 274 6.39 -5.35 -30.08
N GLN A 275 5.17 -5.90 -30.20
CA GLN A 275 4.65 -6.98 -29.34
C GLN A 275 4.91 -6.74 -27.84
N PRO A 276 4.42 -5.61 -27.29
CA PRO A 276 4.71 -5.24 -25.91
C PRO A 276 4.10 -6.23 -24.91
N ASN A 277 4.81 -6.48 -23.81
CA ASN A 277 4.22 -7.15 -22.65
C ASN A 277 3.29 -6.18 -21.92
N LEU A 278 1.99 -6.28 -22.16
CA LEU A 278 1.00 -5.36 -21.58
C LEU A 278 0.79 -5.65 -20.09
N TRP A 279 0.53 -4.60 -19.32
CA TRP A 279 0.17 -4.70 -17.91
C TRP A 279 -1.34 -4.93 -17.74
N SER A 280 -1.71 -5.85 -16.84
CA SER A 280 -3.07 -6.06 -16.34
C SER A 280 -3.06 -6.69 -14.94
N PRO A 281 -4.22 -6.75 -14.23
CA PRO A 281 -4.30 -7.43 -12.95
C PRO A 281 -3.86 -8.90 -12.96
N GLN A 282 -3.99 -9.59 -14.10
CA GLN A 282 -3.58 -10.98 -14.27
C GLN A 282 -2.16 -11.12 -14.85
N GLN A 283 -1.67 -10.10 -15.54
CA GLN A 283 -0.34 -10.04 -16.13
C GLN A 283 0.31 -8.69 -15.78
N PRO A 284 0.79 -8.50 -14.54
CA PRO A 284 1.34 -7.22 -14.08
C PRO A 284 2.76 -6.98 -14.63
N ASN A 285 2.89 -6.96 -15.96
CA ASN A 285 4.16 -6.79 -16.65
C ASN A 285 4.71 -5.38 -16.46
N LEU A 286 5.79 -5.27 -15.68
CA LEU A 286 6.48 -4.01 -15.43
C LEU A 286 7.80 -3.94 -16.20
N HIS A 287 8.02 -2.78 -16.81
CA HIS A 287 9.25 -2.39 -17.47
C HIS A 287 10.00 -1.40 -16.59
N VAL A 288 11.30 -1.30 -16.81
CA VAL A 288 12.17 -0.30 -16.20
C VAL A 288 12.57 0.70 -17.26
N LEU A 289 12.21 1.97 -17.06
CA LEU A 289 12.62 3.09 -17.89
C LEU A 289 13.76 3.84 -17.19
N ASP A 290 14.95 3.78 -17.77
CA ASP A 290 16.10 4.57 -17.35
C ASP A 290 16.18 5.85 -18.20
N THR A 291 15.93 7.00 -17.57
CA THR A 291 16.07 8.33 -18.18
C THR A 291 17.38 8.93 -17.70
N THR A 292 18.31 9.24 -18.61
CA THR A 292 19.62 9.82 -18.27
C THR A 292 19.86 11.15 -18.99
N VAL A 293 20.47 12.09 -18.27
CA VAL A 293 20.99 13.35 -18.81
C VAL A 293 22.49 13.36 -18.60
N SER A 294 23.27 13.29 -19.67
CA SER A 294 24.74 13.18 -19.61
C SER A 294 25.43 14.25 -20.46
N GLY A 295 26.53 14.82 -19.96
CA GLY A 295 27.33 15.80 -20.68
C GLY A 295 28.46 16.38 -19.83
N GLU A 296 29.57 16.77 -20.47
CA GLU A 296 30.73 17.40 -19.81
C GLU A 296 31.28 16.63 -18.57
N GLY A 297 31.19 15.29 -18.59
CA GLY A 297 31.67 14.45 -17.48
C GLY A 297 30.74 14.41 -16.26
N ALA A 298 29.47 14.79 -16.42
CA ALA A 298 28.43 14.65 -15.41
C ALA A 298 27.22 13.85 -15.95
N GLU A 299 26.51 13.16 -15.05
CA GLU A 299 25.30 12.40 -15.37
C GLU A 299 24.26 12.48 -14.25
N ASP A 300 23.00 12.74 -14.61
CA ASP A 300 21.83 12.51 -13.77
C ASP A 300 21.01 11.38 -14.36
N SER A 301 20.42 10.55 -13.50
CA SER A 301 19.59 9.41 -13.90
C SER A 301 18.38 9.28 -13.00
N VAL A 302 17.23 9.02 -13.62
CA VAL A 302 15.99 8.65 -12.93
C VAL A 302 15.50 7.35 -13.52
N GLN A 303 15.35 6.35 -12.66
CA GLN A 303 14.71 5.08 -13.00
C GLN A 303 13.22 5.13 -12.66
N THR A 304 12.36 4.76 -13.60
CA THR A 304 10.90 4.72 -13.42
C THR A 304 10.39 3.34 -13.81
N ARG A 305 9.68 2.67 -12.89
CA ARG A 305 8.94 1.44 -13.23
C ARG A 305 7.62 1.82 -13.90
N ILE A 306 7.31 1.22 -15.04
CA ILE A 306 6.09 1.50 -15.79
C ILE A 306 5.41 0.20 -16.26
N GLY A 307 4.08 0.22 -16.34
CA GLY A 307 3.29 -0.83 -17.00
C GLY A 307 2.69 -0.29 -18.29
N ILE A 308 2.90 -0.97 -19.42
CA ILE A 308 2.33 -0.56 -20.71
C ILE A 308 0.87 -1.02 -20.76
N ARG A 309 -0.07 -0.08 -20.69
CA ARG A 309 -1.50 -0.37 -20.73
C ARG A 309 -2.31 0.82 -21.22
N ARG A 310 -3.50 0.53 -21.78
CA ARG A 310 -4.51 1.55 -22.07
C ARG A 310 -5.85 1.23 -21.40
N LEU A 311 -6.45 2.26 -20.84
CA LEU A 311 -7.81 2.24 -20.30
C LEU A 311 -8.74 2.94 -21.29
N ALA A 312 -9.95 2.43 -21.43
CA ALA A 312 -11.01 3.05 -22.20
C ALA A 312 -12.38 2.67 -21.63
N PHE A 313 -13.42 3.35 -22.08
CA PHE A 313 -14.79 2.99 -21.77
C PHE A 313 -15.58 2.77 -23.06
N ASP A 314 -16.29 1.64 -23.12
CA ASP A 314 -17.38 1.45 -24.07
C ASP A 314 -18.70 1.55 -23.29
N LYS A 315 -19.33 2.73 -23.39
CA LYS A 315 -20.41 3.16 -22.49
C LYS A 315 -19.94 3.07 -21.03
N ASN A 316 -20.58 2.23 -20.22
CA ASN A 316 -20.28 2.08 -18.79
C ASN A 316 -19.31 0.92 -18.51
N ARG A 317 -18.85 0.22 -19.55
CA ARG A 317 -17.92 -0.91 -19.41
C ARG A 317 -16.48 -0.44 -19.49
N LEU A 318 -15.71 -0.71 -18.45
CA LEU A 318 -14.27 -0.52 -18.47
C LEU A 318 -13.62 -1.50 -19.46
N LEU A 319 -12.76 -0.97 -20.32
CA LEU A 319 -11.88 -1.75 -21.18
C LEU A 319 -10.42 -1.55 -20.72
N LEU A 320 -9.70 -2.65 -20.52
CA LEU A 320 -8.25 -2.65 -20.30
C LEU A 320 -7.59 -3.35 -21.49
N ASN A 321 -6.74 -2.62 -22.20
CA ASN A 321 -6.05 -3.10 -23.40
C ASN A 321 -7.02 -3.60 -24.49
N GLY A 322 -8.20 -2.98 -24.57
CA GLY A 322 -9.28 -3.32 -25.52
C GLY A 322 -10.25 -4.40 -25.03
N GLU A 323 -9.97 -5.06 -23.91
CA GLU A 323 -10.80 -6.14 -23.37
C GLU A 323 -11.67 -5.66 -22.19
N PRO A 324 -12.96 -6.06 -22.11
CA PRO A 324 -13.80 -5.73 -20.97
C PRO A 324 -13.26 -6.26 -19.64
N LEU A 325 -13.34 -5.43 -18.60
CA LEU A 325 -12.87 -5.76 -17.26
C LEU A 325 -13.91 -5.38 -16.21
N GLN A 326 -14.41 -6.38 -15.48
CA GLN A 326 -15.16 -6.18 -14.24
C GLN A 326 -14.21 -6.30 -13.05
N LEU A 327 -14.26 -5.36 -12.13
CA LEU A 327 -13.38 -5.32 -10.97
C LEU A 327 -14.13 -5.67 -9.69
N ARG A 328 -13.55 -6.59 -8.93
CA ARG A 328 -13.91 -6.80 -7.52
C ARG A 328 -12.89 -6.06 -6.67
N GLY A 329 -13.35 -5.16 -5.82
CA GLY A 329 -12.45 -4.34 -5.02
C GLY A 329 -12.85 -4.13 -3.58
N VAL A 330 -12.00 -3.36 -2.90
CA VAL A 330 -12.06 -3.11 -1.47
C VAL A 330 -11.56 -1.70 -1.14
N ASN A 331 -12.04 -1.13 -0.05
CA ASN A 331 -11.52 0.12 0.51
C ASN A 331 -10.38 -0.20 1.49
N ARG A 332 -9.43 0.73 1.63
CA ARG A 332 -8.33 0.60 2.60
C ARG A 332 -8.02 1.93 3.28
N HIS A 333 -8.03 1.95 4.61
CA HIS A 333 -7.19 2.86 5.39
C HIS A 333 -5.79 2.25 5.57
N GLN A 334 -4.74 3.07 5.50
CA GLN A 334 -3.35 2.58 5.61
C GLN A 334 -2.93 2.26 7.06
N GLU A 335 -3.84 2.41 8.03
CA GLU A 335 -3.54 2.26 9.44
C GLU A 335 -3.06 0.85 9.79
N TYR A 336 -2.02 0.80 10.62
CA TYR A 336 -1.53 -0.38 11.28
C TYR A 336 -1.62 -0.20 12.79
N PRO A 337 -1.97 -1.25 13.57
CA PRO A 337 -2.12 -1.12 15.02
C PRO A 337 -0.85 -0.56 15.67
N HIS A 338 -1.04 0.29 16.66
CA HIS A 338 0.00 0.96 17.47
C HIS A 338 0.82 2.03 16.75
N VAL A 339 1.36 1.73 15.57
CA VAL A 339 2.29 2.62 14.84
C VAL A 339 1.60 3.53 13.83
N GLY A 340 0.29 3.36 13.64
CA GLY A 340 -0.48 4.15 12.69
C GLY A 340 0.04 3.98 11.27
N TYR A 341 0.63 5.05 10.74
CA TYR A 341 1.10 5.11 9.34
C TYR A 341 2.59 4.79 9.15
N ALA A 342 3.35 4.61 10.23
CA ALA A 342 4.81 4.48 10.19
C ALA A 342 5.28 3.06 9.80
N LEU A 343 5.04 2.69 8.53
CA LEU A 343 5.30 1.35 8.00
C LEU A 343 6.53 1.25 7.10
N SER A 344 7.20 0.10 7.15
CA SER A 344 8.23 -0.29 6.20
C SER A 344 7.63 -0.59 4.82
N PRO A 345 8.41 -0.49 3.72
CA PRO A 345 7.96 -0.94 2.41
C PRO A 345 7.52 -2.41 2.36
N GLN A 346 8.15 -3.27 3.14
CA GLN A 346 7.81 -4.70 3.25
C GLN A 346 6.44 -4.90 3.92
N ALA A 347 6.09 -4.08 4.92
CA ALA A 347 4.78 -4.10 5.54
C ALA A 347 3.67 -3.66 4.59
N GLU A 348 3.92 -2.60 3.83
CA GLU A 348 2.99 -2.13 2.80
C GLU A 348 2.81 -3.19 1.70
N TYR A 349 3.88 -3.89 1.32
CA TYR A 349 3.79 -4.99 0.36
C TYR A 349 2.94 -6.14 0.88
N ARG A 350 3.09 -6.54 2.15
CA ARG A 350 2.27 -7.59 2.77
C ARG A 350 0.79 -7.21 2.80
N ASP A 351 0.45 -5.97 3.14
CA ASP A 351 -0.94 -5.50 3.09
C ASP A 351 -1.51 -5.58 1.66
N ALA A 352 -0.76 -5.15 0.64
CA ALA A 352 -1.17 -5.29 -0.76
C ALA A 352 -1.29 -6.77 -1.20
N LEU A 353 -0.38 -7.63 -0.72
CA LEU A 353 -0.41 -9.06 -0.99
C LEU A 353 -1.65 -9.72 -0.37
N LEU A 354 -2.07 -9.31 0.83
CA LEU A 354 -3.31 -9.78 1.45
C LEU A 354 -4.53 -9.39 0.61
N VAL A 355 -4.58 -8.15 0.11
CA VAL A 355 -5.66 -7.71 -0.79
C VAL A 355 -5.74 -8.62 -2.01
N LYS A 356 -4.61 -8.84 -2.70
CA LYS A 356 -4.57 -9.72 -3.88
C LYS A 356 -4.95 -11.15 -3.51
N LYS A 357 -4.47 -11.69 -2.39
CA LYS A 357 -4.71 -13.06 -1.89
C LYS A 357 -6.19 -13.35 -1.66
N TYR A 358 -6.95 -12.41 -1.11
CA TYR A 358 -8.37 -12.60 -0.81
C TYR A 358 -9.32 -12.16 -1.93
N GLY A 359 -8.81 -12.07 -3.16
CA GLY A 359 -9.64 -12.02 -4.35
C GLY A 359 -9.73 -10.64 -4.96
N PHE A 360 -9.25 -9.57 -4.36
CA PHE A 360 -9.45 -8.24 -4.91
C PHE A 360 -8.44 -7.94 -6.04
N ASP A 361 -8.92 -7.24 -7.07
CA ASP A 361 -8.12 -6.71 -8.18
C ASP A 361 -8.12 -5.17 -8.22
N TYR A 362 -8.87 -4.54 -7.32
CA TYR A 362 -9.07 -3.09 -7.25
C TYR A 362 -9.09 -2.61 -5.78
N ILE A 363 -8.48 -1.44 -5.53
CA ILE A 363 -8.48 -0.79 -4.22
C ILE A 363 -8.89 0.68 -4.36
N ARG A 364 -9.84 1.11 -3.53
CA ARG A 364 -10.06 2.53 -3.25
C ARG A 364 -9.23 2.95 -2.04
N LEU A 365 -8.38 3.97 -2.20
CA LEU A 365 -7.47 4.43 -1.13
C LEU A 365 -8.16 5.49 -0.27
N SER A 366 -9.02 5.00 0.63
CA SER A 366 -9.88 5.81 1.47
C SER A 366 -9.10 6.57 2.56
N HIS A 367 -9.20 7.90 2.66
CA HIS A 367 -9.52 8.84 1.58
C HIS A 367 -8.36 9.80 1.46
N TYR A 368 -7.17 9.30 1.16
CA TYR A 368 -5.94 10.09 1.13
C TYR A 368 -4.83 9.37 0.36
N PRO A 369 -3.78 10.09 -0.10
CA PRO A 369 -2.67 9.48 -0.81
C PRO A 369 -1.87 8.53 0.11
N GLN A 370 -1.78 7.26 -0.30
CA GLN A 370 -1.01 6.25 0.44
C GLN A 370 0.47 6.25 0.01
N SER A 371 1.28 5.37 0.62
CA SER A 371 2.73 5.41 0.47
C SER A 371 3.16 5.00 -0.95
N PRO A 372 4.27 5.56 -1.49
CA PRO A 372 4.85 5.09 -2.75
C PRO A 372 5.18 3.59 -2.74
N ALA A 373 5.53 3.04 -1.58
CA ALA A 373 5.76 1.61 -1.42
C ALA A 373 4.50 0.77 -1.65
N PHE A 374 3.35 1.19 -1.12
CA PHE A 374 2.07 0.53 -1.38
C PHE A 374 1.67 0.62 -2.86
N MET A 375 1.85 1.79 -3.48
CA MET A 375 1.57 1.98 -4.92
C MET A 375 2.47 1.10 -5.80
N ALA A 376 3.76 0.97 -5.46
CA ALA A 376 4.68 0.06 -6.14
C ALA A 376 4.30 -1.42 -5.95
N ALA A 377 3.81 -1.79 -4.77
CA ALA A 377 3.29 -3.14 -4.53
C ALA A 377 2.01 -3.41 -5.35
N ALA A 378 1.11 -2.42 -5.48
CA ALA A 378 -0.07 -2.52 -6.31
C ALA A 378 0.26 -2.72 -7.80
N ASP A 379 1.25 -1.97 -8.32
CA ASP A 379 1.78 -2.16 -9.67
C ASP A 379 2.29 -3.59 -9.88
N GLU A 380 3.04 -4.14 -8.92
CA GLU A 380 3.67 -5.46 -9.02
C GLU A 380 2.69 -6.61 -8.87
N LEU A 381 1.69 -6.46 -8.00
CA LEU A 381 0.69 -7.50 -7.71
C LEU A 381 -0.50 -7.48 -8.68
N GLY A 382 -0.56 -6.50 -9.58
CA GLY A 382 -1.68 -6.35 -10.50
C GLY A 382 -2.95 -5.95 -9.76
N LEU A 383 -2.88 -4.86 -9.00
CA LEU A 383 -4.00 -4.25 -8.32
C LEU A 383 -4.23 -2.87 -8.93
N LEU A 384 -5.42 -2.61 -9.45
CA LEU A 384 -5.81 -1.26 -9.83
C LEU A 384 -6.12 -0.43 -8.59
N VAL A 385 -5.83 0.87 -8.62
CA VAL A 385 -6.01 1.76 -7.47
C VAL A 385 -6.67 3.07 -7.87
N ILE A 386 -7.50 3.60 -6.96
CA ILE A 386 -7.98 4.98 -7.00
C ILE A 386 -7.40 5.72 -5.80
N PRO A 387 -6.32 6.49 -5.97
CA PRO A 387 -5.84 7.42 -4.96
C PRO A 387 -6.79 8.63 -4.87
N GLY A 388 -6.99 9.14 -3.65
CA GLY A 388 -7.86 10.28 -3.39
C GLY A 388 -7.21 11.36 -2.54
N VAL A 389 -7.75 12.57 -2.59
CA VAL A 389 -7.35 13.68 -1.70
C VAL A 389 -7.94 13.48 -0.30
N PRO A 390 -7.26 13.97 0.77
CA PRO A 390 -7.76 13.95 2.14
C PRO A 390 -9.14 14.60 2.26
N GLY A 391 -10.16 13.82 2.67
CA GLY A 391 -11.50 14.35 2.91
C GLY A 391 -12.49 13.30 3.38
N TRP A 392 -13.44 13.71 4.22
CA TRP A 392 -14.63 12.94 4.55
C TRP A 392 -15.67 13.87 5.19
N GLN A 393 -16.80 14.07 4.50
CA GLN A 393 -17.92 14.88 4.95
C GLN A 393 -17.53 16.28 5.49
N TYR A 394 -16.53 16.94 4.87
CA TYR A 394 -15.96 18.19 5.37
C TYR A 394 -15.56 19.13 4.24
N PHE A 395 -16.18 20.31 4.21
CA PHE A 395 -15.80 21.42 3.35
C PHE A 395 -15.68 22.70 4.17
N ASN A 396 -14.58 23.44 3.98
CA ASN A 396 -14.39 24.75 4.57
C ASN A 396 -14.47 25.84 3.49
N LYS A 397 -15.25 26.90 3.77
CA LYS A 397 -15.47 28.03 2.86
C LYS A 397 -14.26 28.97 2.75
N ASP A 398 -13.25 28.84 3.61
CA ASP A 398 -12.00 29.58 3.47
C ASP A 398 -11.33 29.25 2.11
N PRO A 399 -11.05 30.25 1.25
CA PRO A 399 -10.35 30.02 -0.01
C PRO A 399 -9.02 29.28 0.13
N ALA A 400 -8.33 29.41 1.28
CA ALA A 400 -7.10 28.67 1.55
C ALA A 400 -7.31 27.16 1.63
N PHE A 401 -8.47 26.68 2.11
CA PHE A 401 -8.82 25.27 2.11
C PHE A 401 -8.95 24.74 0.68
N SER A 402 -9.74 25.43 -0.17
CA SER A 402 -9.91 25.03 -1.57
C SER A 402 -8.58 25.03 -2.34
N LYS A 403 -7.71 26.02 -2.08
CA LYS A 403 -6.36 26.07 -2.65
C LYS A 403 -5.49 24.90 -2.19
N GLN A 404 -5.59 24.52 -0.91
CA GLN A 404 -4.85 23.38 -0.36
C GLN A 404 -5.31 22.05 -0.95
N VAL A 405 -6.62 21.85 -1.12
CA VAL A 405 -7.17 20.64 -1.74
C VAL A 405 -6.76 20.56 -3.22
N LEU A 406 -6.82 21.65 -3.97
CA LEU A 406 -6.35 21.69 -5.37
C LEU A 406 -4.87 21.35 -5.47
N ARG A 407 -4.02 21.96 -4.63
CA ARG A 407 -2.60 21.62 -4.55
C ARG A 407 -2.38 20.14 -4.22
N THR A 408 -3.17 19.58 -3.32
CA THR A 408 -3.07 18.16 -2.95
C THR A 408 -3.46 17.26 -4.11
N CYS A 409 -4.48 17.62 -4.90
CA CYS A 409 -4.82 16.92 -6.15
C CYS A 409 -3.66 16.98 -7.15
N GLU A 410 -3.07 18.16 -7.35
CA GLU A 410 -1.92 18.34 -8.25
C GLU A 410 -0.71 17.49 -7.83
N ASP A 411 -0.30 17.61 -6.57
CA ASP A 411 0.89 16.93 -6.05
C ASP A 411 0.68 15.40 -6.01
N MET A 412 -0.54 14.92 -5.77
CA MET A 412 -0.89 13.50 -5.85
C MET A 412 -0.71 12.97 -7.28
N ILE A 413 -1.25 13.67 -8.28
CA ILE A 413 -1.12 13.26 -9.69
C ILE A 413 0.34 13.31 -10.12
N ARG A 414 1.09 14.36 -9.78
CA ARG A 414 2.52 14.48 -10.14
C ARG A 414 3.35 13.34 -9.58
N ARG A 415 3.11 12.94 -8.33
CA ARG A 415 3.79 11.82 -7.67
C ARG A 415 3.45 10.48 -8.33
N ASP A 416 2.16 10.23 -8.60
CA ASP A 416 1.68 8.88 -8.88
C ASP A 416 1.39 8.59 -10.36
N ARG A 417 1.42 9.59 -11.26
CA ARG A 417 1.02 9.48 -12.69
C ARG A 417 1.74 8.41 -13.51
N ASN A 418 2.89 7.91 -13.05
CA ASN A 418 3.65 6.87 -13.74
C ASN A 418 3.31 5.45 -13.25
N HIS A 419 2.53 5.31 -12.17
CA HIS A 419 2.10 4.01 -11.68
C HIS A 419 1.15 3.33 -12.66
N ALA A 420 1.42 2.05 -12.93
CA ALA A 420 0.60 1.23 -13.84
C ALA A 420 -0.81 1.02 -13.29
N SER A 421 -0.90 0.88 -11.96
CA SER A 421 -2.07 0.58 -11.16
C SER A 421 -3.12 1.69 -11.13
N VAL A 422 -2.77 2.96 -11.36
CA VAL A 422 -3.76 4.04 -11.21
C VAL A 422 -4.84 3.93 -12.28
N LEU A 423 -6.07 3.73 -11.82
CA LEU A 423 -7.29 3.65 -12.64
C LEU A 423 -7.90 5.03 -12.87
N ALA A 424 -8.04 5.81 -11.81
CA ALA A 424 -8.69 7.13 -11.80
C ALA A 424 -8.24 7.94 -10.58
N TRP A 425 -8.53 9.24 -10.56
CA TRP A 425 -8.10 10.19 -9.52
C TRP A 425 -9.29 10.75 -8.75
N GLU A 426 -9.41 10.39 -7.46
CA GLU A 426 -10.47 10.88 -6.57
C GLU A 426 -10.05 12.24 -5.98
N CYS A 427 -10.05 13.28 -6.82
CA CYS A 427 -9.85 14.65 -6.31
C CYS A 427 -11.11 15.23 -5.64
N SER A 428 -12.24 14.51 -5.70
CA SER A 428 -13.43 14.81 -4.92
C SER A 428 -13.18 14.62 -3.43
N LEU A 429 -13.69 15.52 -2.58
CA LEU A 429 -13.80 15.25 -1.15
C LEU A 429 -14.88 14.19 -0.93
N ASN A 430 -14.56 13.10 -0.22
CA ASN A 430 -15.50 11.98 -0.04
C ASN A 430 -16.76 12.41 0.72
N GLU A 431 -17.94 12.02 0.23
CA GLU A 431 -19.26 12.28 0.82
C GLU A 431 -19.47 13.74 1.29
N THR A 432 -18.88 14.71 0.58
CA THR A 432 -18.83 16.10 1.02
C THR A 432 -19.55 17.00 0.03
N ASP A 433 -20.61 17.68 0.49
CA ASP A 433 -21.27 18.72 -0.29
C ASP A 433 -20.29 19.88 -0.57
N MET A 434 -20.18 20.25 -1.85
CA MET A 434 -19.17 21.17 -2.37
C MET A 434 -19.81 22.16 -3.35
N PRO A 435 -19.37 23.43 -3.37
CA PRO A 435 -19.82 24.37 -4.39
C PRO A 435 -19.54 23.87 -5.81
N ASP A 436 -20.50 24.04 -6.71
CA ASP A 436 -20.41 23.51 -8.07
C ASP A 436 -19.13 23.93 -8.82
N ALA A 437 -18.74 25.20 -8.68
CA ALA A 437 -17.50 25.73 -9.27
C ALA A 437 -16.24 25.05 -8.73
N PHE A 438 -16.25 24.62 -7.46
CA PHE A 438 -15.12 23.90 -6.87
C PHE A 438 -15.03 22.47 -7.42
N VAL A 439 -16.17 21.79 -7.56
CA VAL A 439 -16.24 20.47 -8.21
C VAL A 439 -15.69 20.53 -9.64
N ASP A 440 -16.11 21.54 -10.42
CA ASP A 440 -15.64 21.73 -11.80
C ASP A 440 -14.12 22.01 -11.86
N MET A 441 -13.59 22.77 -10.90
CA MET A 441 -12.15 23.00 -10.77
C MET A 441 -11.39 21.70 -10.47
N LEU A 442 -11.87 20.85 -9.56
CA LEU A 442 -11.22 19.57 -9.23
C LEU A 442 -11.18 18.63 -10.44
N HIS A 443 -12.30 18.51 -11.17
CA HIS A 443 -12.34 17.76 -12.44
C HIS A 443 -11.31 18.31 -13.44
N LYS A 444 -11.29 19.63 -13.65
CA LYS A 444 -10.34 20.27 -14.58
C LYS A 444 -8.89 20.09 -14.18
N THR A 445 -8.57 20.10 -12.88
CA THR A 445 -7.19 19.90 -12.38
C THR A 445 -6.66 18.54 -12.81
N VAL A 446 -7.48 17.48 -12.75
CA VAL A 446 -7.08 16.13 -13.21
C VAL A 446 -6.59 16.16 -14.65
N HIS A 447 -7.37 16.74 -15.57
CA HIS A 447 -7.00 16.82 -16.99
C HIS A 447 -5.92 17.86 -17.30
N THR A 448 -5.70 18.82 -16.40
CA THR A 448 -4.60 19.79 -16.51
C THR A 448 -3.26 19.14 -16.15
N GLU A 449 -3.23 18.31 -15.10
CA GLU A 449 -2.02 17.60 -14.65
C GLU A 449 -1.73 16.34 -15.47
N TYR A 450 -2.76 15.70 -16.01
CA TYR A 450 -2.64 14.54 -16.89
C TYR A 450 -3.55 14.70 -18.12
N PRO A 451 -3.09 15.42 -19.16
CA PRO A 451 -3.87 15.63 -20.37
C PRO A 451 -3.93 14.36 -21.24
N GLY A 452 -4.96 14.28 -22.07
CA GLY A 452 -5.21 13.17 -22.98
C GLY A 452 -6.38 12.31 -22.53
N ASP A 453 -6.39 11.05 -22.95
CA ASP A 453 -7.52 10.12 -22.80
C ASP A 453 -7.24 8.99 -21.81
N GLN A 454 -6.20 9.12 -20.97
CA GLN A 454 -5.74 8.08 -20.04
C GLN A 454 -5.80 8.51 -18.56
N ALA A 455 -6.42 9.65 -18.27
CA ALA A 455 -6.67 10.10 -16.90
C ALA A 455 -8.16 10.39 -16.74
N PHE A 456 -8.76 9.71 -15.77
CA PHE A 456 -10.17 9.86 -15.43
C PHE A 456 -10.27 10.48 -14.03
N SER A 457 -11.08 11.52 -13.92
CA SER A 457 -11.54 12.05 -12.65
C SER A 457 -12.68 11.18 -12.11
N VAL A 458 -12.73 10.99 -10.80
CA VAL A 458 -13.75 10.15 -10.16
C VAL A 458 -14.25 10.82 -8.87
N GLY A 459 -15.54 10.69 -8.58
CA GLY A 459 -16.11 11.24 -7.36
C GLY A 459 -17.61 11.03 -7.22
N TRP A 460 -18.13 11.41 -6.06
CA TRP A 460 -19.51 11.11 -5.64
C TRP A 460 -20.55 12.14 -6.14
N VAL A 461 -20.13 13.15 -6.92
CA VAL A 461 -21.03 14.13 -7.56
C VAL A 461 -21.34 13.69 -8.99
N PRO A 462 -22.56 13.19 -9.29
CA PRO A 462 -22.87 12.51 -10.56
C PRO A 462 -22.64 13.37 -11.81
N ARG A 463 -22.86 14.69 -11.72
CA ARG A 463 -22.83 15.58 -12.90
C ARG A 463 -21.43 15.86 -13.44
N ALA A 464 -20.40 15.80 -12.61
CA ALA A 464 -19.12 16.46 -12.91
C ALA A 464 -17.99 15.51 -13.34
N TYR A 465 -17.84 14.38 -12.66
CA TYR A 465 -16.69 13.49 -12.86
C TYR A 465 -16.91 12.51 -14.04
N ASP A 466 -15.80 12.02 -14.60
CA ASP A 466 -15.81 11.02 -15.70
C ASP A 466 -16.40 9.70 -15.22
N ILE A 467 -16.05 9.31 -13.99
CA ILE A 467 -16.56 8.12 -13.31
C ILE A 467 -17.35 8.56 -12.08
N TYR A 468 -18.58 8.06 -11.95
CA TYR A 468 -19.41 8.30 -10.78
C TYR A 468 -19.16 7.25 -9.70
N MET A 469 -18.87 7.71 -8.48
CA MET A 469 -18.83 6.89 -7.27
C MET A 469 -20.19 6.87 -6.60
N GLN A 470 -20.81 5.70 -6.59
CA GLN A 470 -22.12 5.49 -6.01
C GLN A 470 -21.99 4.60 -4.77
N ALA A 471 -22.19 5.13 -3.56
CA ALA A 471 -22.24 4.31 -2.35
C ALA A 471 -23.56 3.54 -2.29
N ARG A 472 -23.51 2.22 -2.06
CA ARG A 472 -24.67 1.31 -2.14
C ARG A 472 -25.84 1.79 -1.28
N GLN A 473 -25.55 2.23 -0.06
CA GLN A 473 -26.52 2.80 0.89
C GLN A 473 -27.34 3.96 0.31
N HIS A 474 -26.72 4.87 -0.45
CA HIS A 474 -27.41 6.01 -1.03
C HIS A 474 -28.28 5.63 -2.23
N ARG A 475 -27.99 4.52 -2.92
CA ARG A 475 -28.87 4.03 -4.00
C ARG A 475 -30.17 3.45 -3.46
N LEU A 476 -30.16 2.82 -2.30
CA LEU A 476 -31.38 2.25 -1.69
C LEU A 476 -32.37 3.35 -1.28
N ASP A 477 -31.85 4.49 -0.81
CA ASP A 477 -32.67 5.63 -0.40
C ASP A 477 -32.99 6.62 -1.54
N SER A 478 -32.28 6.54 -2.67
CA SER A 478 -32.44 7.46 -3.81
C SER A 478 -33.56 7.04 -4.75
N LYS A 479 -34.51 7.96 -5.00
CA LYS A 479 -35.52 7.83 -6.06
C LYS A 479 -35.00 8.19 -7.46
N HIS A 480 -33.72 8.56 -7.58
CA HIS A 480 -33.14 9.03 -8.84
C HIS A 480 -32.55 7.88 -9.64
N ALA A 481 -32.80 7.88 -10.95
CA ALA A 481 -32.14 6.95 -11.86
C ALA A 481 -30.62 7.17 -11.82
N LEU A 482 -29.86 6.06 -11.90
CA LEU A 482 -28.41 6.12 -12.04
C LEU A 482 -28.05 6.86 -13.34
N PRO A 483 -26.99 7.68 -13.35
CA PRO A 483 -26.59 8.40 -14.56
C PRO A 483 -26.07 7.42 -15.62
N ASP A 484 -26.27 7.76 -16.89
CA ASP A 484 -25.74 6.98 -18.02
C ASP A 484 -24.27 7.36 -18.27
N LYS A 485 -23.39 6.94 -17.35
CA LYS A 485 -21.92 7.11 -17.42
C LYS A 485 -21.20 6.00 -16.64
N PRO A 486 -19.89 5.82 -16.84
CA PRO A 486 -19.10 4.90 -16.05
C PRO A 486 -19.34 5.07 -14.54
N LEU A 487 -19.56 3.95 -13.86
CA LEU A 487 -19.98 3.92 -12.47
C LEU A 487 -19.21 2.85 -11.71
N ILE A 488 -18.86 3.15 -10.46
CA ILE A 488 -18.41 2.16 -9.49
C ILE A 488 -19.30 2.19 -8.25
N VAL A 489 -19.57 1.03 -7.68
CA VAL A 489 -20.09 0.96 -6.31
C VAL A 489 -18.92 1.24 -5.37
N SER A 490 -18.81 2.46 -4.86
CA SER A 490 -17.59 2.93 -4.18
C SER A 490 -17.38 2.29 -2.81
N GLU A 491 -18.48 2.02 -2.10
CA GLU A 491 -18.51 1.45 -0.76
C GLU A 491 -19.85 0.75 -0.50
N TYR A 492 -19.77 -0.38 0.22
CA TYR A 492 -20.91 -1.18 0.68
C TYR A 492 -20.47 -2.08 1.85
N GLY A 493 -21.45 -2.64 2.56
CA GLY A 493 -21.21 -3.70 3.55
C GLY A 493 -21.05 -3.23 4.99
N ASP A 494 -20.65 -1.98 5.24
CA ASP A 494 -20.55 -1.41 6.59
C ASP A 494 -21.90 -0.88 7.11
N TRP A 495 -22.24 0.36 6.75
CA TRP A 495 -23.31 1.13 7.40
C TRP A 495 -24.71 0.52 7.23
N GLU A 496 -24.97 -0.16 6.11
CA GLU A 496 -26.28 -0.68 5.72
C GLU A 496 -26.88 -1.63 6.77
N TYR A 497 -26.02 -2.49 7.33
CA TYR A 497 -26.40 -3.48 8.34
C TYR A 497 -26.22 -2.93 9.76
N TYR A 498 -25.33 -1.94 9.94
CA TYR A 498 -25.15 -1.25 11.21
C TYR A 498 -26.34 -0.32 11.55
N ALA A 499 -26.79 0.50 10.60
CA ALA A 499 -27.87 1.47 10.75
C ALA A 499 -29.28 0.87 10.57
N MET A 500 -29.39 -0.44 10.34
CA MET A 500 -30.65 -1.17 10.16
C MET A 500 -31.47 -0.78 8.91
N ASN A 501 -30.84 -0.13 7.93
CA ASN A 501 -31.42 0.19 6.62
C ASN A 501 -31.19 -0.93 5.60
N ALA A 502 -31.02 -2.18 6.05
CA ALA A 502 -30.70 -3.28 5.16
C ALA A 502 -31.88 -3.57 4.22
N GLY A 503 -31.66 -3.33 2.92
CA GLY A 503 -32.64 -3.52 1.87
C GLY A 503 -32.83 -4.99 1.50
N PHE A 504 -34.05 -5.32 1.05
CA PHE A 504 -34.50 -6.52 0.35
C PHE A 504 -34.79 -7.83 1.13
N ASN A 505 -34.29 -8.07 2.35
CA ASN A 505 -34.65 -9.28 3.12
C ASN A 505 -34.83 -9.09 4.64
N GLN A 506 -35.44 -7.98 5.06
CA GLN A 506 -35.61 -7.63 6.48
C GLN A 506 -36.37 -8.68 7.30
N THR A 507 -37.29 -9.43 6.69
CA THR A 507 -38.07 -10.48 7.37
C THR A 507 -37.24 -11.69 7.79
N ALA A 508 -36.12 -11.98 7.09
CA ALA A 508 -35.24 -13.08 7.44
C ALA A 508 -34.40 -12.84 8.71
N TRP A 509 -34.34 -11.60 9.21
CA TRP A 509 -33.50 -11.22 10.36
C TRP A 509 -34.27 -10.59 11.52
N GLY A 510 -35.61 -10.69 11.50
CA GLY A 510 -36.48 -10.15 12.56
C GLY A 510 -36.15 -10.70 13.96
N ASP A 511 -35.64 -11.94 14.03
CA ASP A 511 -35.35 -12.65 15.28
C ASP A 511 -33.93 -12.37 15.84
N LEU A 512 -33.08 -11.63 15.12
CA LEU A 512 -31.72 -11.31 15.55
C LEU A 512 -31.66 -9.97 16.29
N LYS A 513 -30.85 -9.92 17.36
CA LYS A 513 -30.50 -8.66 18.03
C LYS A 513 -29.69 -7.76 17.07
N PRO A 514 -29.79 -6.41 17.19
CA PRO A 514 -28.97 -5.48 16.40
C PRO A 514 -27.47 -5.81 16.30
N ALA A 515 -26.83 -6.16 17.41
CA ALA A 515 -25.41 -6.53 17.44
C ALA A 515 -25.11 -7.85 16.70
N ASP A 516 -26.10 -8.72 16.57
CA ASP A 516 -25.97 -10.04 15.96
C ASP A 516 -26.22 -10.03 14.44
N ARG A 517 -26.69 -8.91 13.86
CA ARG A 517 -27.02 -8.77 12.43
C ARG A 517 -26.13 -7.80 11.66
N SER A 518 -25.29 -7.03 12.36
CA SER A 518 -24.35 -6.08 11.74
C SER A 518 -23.22 -6.79 11.00
N SER A 519 -22.63 -6.13 10.00
CA SER A 519 -21.37 -6.56 9.38
C SER A 519 -20.11 -6.14 10.17
N ARG A 520 -20.27 -5.26 11.16
CA ARG A 520 -19.20 -4.86 12.09
C ARG A 520 -19.00 -5.95 13.13
N GLN A 521 -18.18 -6.94 12.81
CA GLN A 521 -17.93 -8.10 13.66
C GLN A 521 -16.43 -8.29 13.89
N LEU A 522 -16.01 -8.27 15.15
CA LEU A 522 -14.63 -8.56 15.56
C LEU A 522 -14.32 -10.04 15.38
N LEU A 523 -13.06 -10.35 15.11
CA LEU A 523 -12.60 -11.75 15.01
C LEU A 523 -12.90 -12.53 16.30
N GLY A 524 -12.67 -11.92 17.46
CA GLY A 524 -12.92 -12.51 18.78
C GLY A 524 -14.39 -12.73 19.15
N GLN A 525 -15.37 -12.29 18.34
CA GLN A 525 -16.80 -12.56 18.59
C GLN A 525 -17.22 -13.98 18.15
N GLY A 526 -16.35 -14.70 17.45
CA GLY A 526 -16.51 -16.13 17.18
C GLY A 526 -17.40 -16.48 15.98
N GLU A 527 -17.52 -17.80 15.74
CA GLU A 527 -18.04 -18.38 14.49
C GLU A 527 -19.39 -17.81 14.04
N LYS A 528 -20.36 -17.70 14.95
CA LYS A 528 -21.71 -17.19 14.65
C LYS A 528 -21.66 -15.79 14.02
N HIS A 529 -20.87 -14.90 14.60
CA HIS A 529 -20.76 -13.51 14.16
C HIS A 529 -20.02 -13.42 12.82
N LEU A 530 -18.96 -14.21 12.63
CA LEU A 530 -18.23 -14.27 11.36
C LEU A 530 -19.06 -14.84 10.22
N LEU A 531 -19.91 -15.84 10.50
CA LEU A 531 -20.88 -16.37 9.53
C LEU A 531 -21.95 -15.32 9.18
N GLN A 532 -22.40 -14.52 10.15
CA GLN A 532 -23.32 -13.43 9.85
C GLN A 532 -22.68 -12.37 8.95
N GLN A 533 -21.47 -11.93 9.26
CA GLN A 533 -20.75 -10.97 8.41
C GLN A 533 -20.65 -11.50 6.97
N ALA A 534 -20.20 -12.75 6.80
CA ALA A 534 -20.10 -13.35 5.47
C ALA A 534 -21.44 -13.43 4.72
N ALA A 535 -22.57 -13.63 5.43
CA ALA A 535 -23.90 -13.63 4.81
C ALA A 535 -24.30 -12.23 4.30
N ASN A 536 -24.11 -11.19 5.12
CA ASN A 536 -24.37 -9.81 4.74
C ASN A 536 -23.53 -9.39 3.53
N VAL A 537 -22.25 -9.75 3.54
CA VAL A 537 -21.32 -9.47 2.44
C VAL A 537 -21.75 -10.17 1.16
N ALA A 538 -22.13 -11.44 1.23
CA ALA A 538 -22.59 -12.19 0.06
C ALA A 538 -23.86 -11.61 -0.56
N GLU A 539 -24.81 -11.16 0.27
CA GLU A 539 -26.02 -10.48 -0.19
C GLU A 539 -25.69 -9.15 -0.88
N ALA A 540 -24.90 -8.29 -0.23
CA ALA A 540 -24.57 -6.98 -0.78
C ALA A 540 -23.77 -7.09 -2.08
N HIS A 541 -22.84 -8.04 -2.17
CA HIS A 541 -22.08 -8.32 -3.38
C HIS A 541 -22.98 -8.84 -4.52
N ASP A 542 -23.94 -9.75 -4.24
CA ASP A 542 -24.93 -10.22 -5.23
C ASP A 542 -25.76 -9.05 -5.81
N ASP A 543 -26.20 -8.16 -4.93
CA ASP A 543 -27.02 -7.01 -5.31
C ASP A 543 -26.26 -6.01 -6.20
N ASN A 544 -24.96 -5.83 -5.98
CA ASN A 544 -24.12 -4.94 -6.81
C ASN A 544 -24.09 -5.36 -8.28
N PHE A 545 -24.20 -6.66 -8.60
CA PHE A 545 -24.31 -7.14 -9.98
C PHE A 545 -25.64 -6.74 -10.67
N GLY A 546 -26.60 -6.18 -9.93
CA GLY A 546 -27.80 -5.54 -10.47
C GLY A 546 -27.60 -4.09 -10.96
N THR A 547 -26.39 -3.53 -10.83
CA THR A 547 -26.04 -2.18 -11.29
C THR A 547 -25.27 -2.20 -12.61
N PRO A 548 -25.19 -1.09 -13.36
CA PRO A 548 -24.29 -0.98 -14.51
C PRO A 548 -22.82 -0.75 -14.10
N ALA A 549 -22.46 -0.93 -12.82
CA ALA A 549 -21.12 -0.65 -12.33
C ALA A 549 -20.10 -1.63 -12.93
N PHE A 550 -18.96 -1.12 -13.39
CA PHE A 550 -17.84 -1.97 -13.82
C PHE A 550 -16.96 -2.42 -12.63
N ALA A 551 -17.18 -1.86 -11.44
CA ALA A 551 -16.45 -2.23 -10.23
C ALA A 551 -17.31 -2.07 -8.97
N ASP A 552 -16.98 -2.83 -7.94
CA ASP A 552 -17.43 -2.59 -6.57
C ASP A 552 -16.26 -2.48 -5.58
N GLY A 553 -16.49 -1.83 -4.45
CA GLY A 553 -15.53 -1.62 -3.38
C GLY A 553 -16.11 -1.96 -2.03
N TYR A 554 -15.77 -3.12 -1.45
CA TYR A 554 -16.21 -3.47 -0.10
C TYR A 554 -15.61 -2.52 0.94
N TRP A 555 -16.39 -2.06 1.91
CA TRP A 555 -15.88 -1.39 3.11
C TRP A 555 -15.78 -2.44 4.22
N VAL A 556 -14.59 -2.87 4.66
CA VAL A 556 -13.21 -2.44 4.31
C VAL A 556 -12.25 -3.65 4.33
N MET A 557 -10.99 -3.48 3.91
CA MET A 557 -10.00 -4.58 3.93
C MET A 557 -9.61 -5.00 5.35
N PHE A 558 -9.20 -4.04 6.19
CA PHE A 558 -8.72 -4.26 7.55
C PHE A 558 -9.55 -3.43 8.52
N ASP A 559 -9.89 -3.99 9.68
CA ASP A 559 -10.45 -3.19 10.78
C ASP A 559 -9.49 -2.05 11.12
N TYR A 560 -10.04 -0.92 11.51
CA TYR A 560 -9.28 0.30 11.80
C TYR A 560 -9.89 1.05 12.98
N ALA A 561 -9.09 1.91 13.61
CA ALA A 561 -9.50 2.74 14.71
C ALA A 561 -10.10 4.07 14.22
N ARG A 562 -11.02 4.60 15.02
CA ARG A 562 -11.78 5.80 14.68
C ARG A 562 -11.49 6.91 15.67
N GLY A 563 -11.52 8.15 15.21
CA GLY A 563 -11.34 9.31 16.09
C GLY A 563 -12.60 9.64 16.90
N TYR A 564 -13.80 9.45 16.32
CA TYR A 564 -15.07 9.77 17.01
C TYR A 564 -15.63 8.64 17.88
N ALA A 565 -15.09 7.43 17.81
CA ALA A 565 -15.62 6.27 18.53
C ALA A 565 -14.51 5.51 19.28
N PRO A 566 -14.76 5.08 20.54
CA PRO A 566 -13.75 4.43 21.38
C PRO A 566 -13.63 2.92 21.10
N ASP A 567 -13.82 2.51 19.86
CA ASP A 567 -13.81 1.13 19.38
C ASP A 567 -13.24 1.05 17.96
N LEU A 568 -13.07 -0.17 17.46
CA LEU A 568 -12.68 -0.38 16.06
C LEU A 568 -13.91 -0.27 15.15
N GLU A 569 -13.73 0.29 13.97
CA GLU A 569 -14.57 -0.06 12.84
C GLU A 569 -14.25 -1.50 12.45
N ALA A 570 -15.20 -2.41 12.72
CA ALA A 570 -15.00 -3.85 12.65
C ALA A 570 -15.62 -4.50 11.40
N SER A 571 -15.93 -3.71 10.36
CA SER A 571 -16.46 -4.23 9.09
C SER A 571 -15.39 -4.89 8.23
N GLY A 572 -14.11 -4.77 8.58
CA GLY A 572 -13.00 -5.36 7.86
C GLY A 572 -13.21 -6.84 7.55
N VAL A 573 -12.87 -7.29 6.35
CA VAL A 573 -12.77 -8.73 6.06
C VAL A 573 -11.59 -9.38 6.78
N MET A 574 -10.68 -8.56 7.30
CA MET A 574 -9.59 -8.96 8.18
C MET A 574 -9.58 -8.09 9.44
N SER A 575 -9.10 -8.64 10.55
CA SER A 575 -8.93 -7.88 11.79
C SER A 575 -7.86 -6.78 11.65
N ILE A 576 -7.78 -5.88 12.63
CA ILE A 576 -6.74 -4.84 12.68
C ILE A 576 -5.34 -5.46 12.71
N ASP A 577 -5.23 -6.67 13.25
CA ASP A 577 -4.00 -7.45 13.26
C ASP A 577 -3.80 -8.28 11.98
N ARG A 578 -4.54 -8.04 10.90
CA ARG A 578 -4.41 -8.77 9.61
C ARG A 578 -4.68 -10.28 9.73
N LEU A 579 -5.55 -10.71 10.66
CA LEU A 579 -6.06 -12.09 10.68
C LEU A 579 -7.36 -12.16 9.87
N PRO A 580 -7.53 -13.16 8.99
CA PRO A 580 -8.71 -13.24 8.13
C PRO A 580 -9.97 -13.58 8.92
N LYS A 581 -11.08 -12.90 8.59
CA LYS A 581 -12.44 -13.32 8.96
C LYS A 581 -13.02 -14.19 7.84
N PHE A 582 -14.14 -14.87 8.09
CA PHE A 582 -14.77 -15.73 7.07
C PHE A 582 -15.17 -14.96 5.79
N ALA A 583 -15.48 -13.66 5.89
CA ALA A 583 -15.77 -12.83 4.73
C ALA A 583 -14.59 -12.71 3.74
N ALA A 584 -13.34 -12.77 4.21
CA ALA A 584 -12.17 -12.77 3.32
C ALA A 584 -12.15 -14.03 2.42
N GLU A 585 -12.55 -15.16 2.99
CA GLU A 585 -12.62 -16.44 2.28
C GLU A 585 -13.77 -16.49 1.27
N PHE A 586 -14.89 -15.84 1.58
CA PHE A 586 -15.97 -15.60 0.63
C PHE A 586 -15.47 -14.82 -0.60
N PHE A 587 -14.75 -13.70 -0.40
CA PHE A 587 -14.20 -12.94 -1.54
C PHE A 587 -13.14 -13.71 -2.32
N ARG A 588 -12.30 -14.51 -1.64
CA ARG A 588 -11.34 -15.40 -2.29
C ARG A 588 -12.05 -16.38 -3.22
N SER A 589 -13.21 -16.90 -2.82
CA SER A 589 -14.01 -17.82 -3.63
C SER A 589 -14.75 -17.15 -4.79
N GLN A 590 -14.79 -15.82 -4.87
CA GLN A 590 -15.37 -15.13 -6.03
C GLN A 590 -14.36 -15.01 -7.19
N ARG A 591 -13.08 -15.34 -6.96
CA ARG A 591 -12.06 -15.30 -8.02
C ARG A 591 -12.25 -16.45 -8.99
N ASP A 592 -12.09 -16.15 -10.28
CA ASP A 592 -12.07 -17.17 -11.31
C ASP A 592 -10.97 -18.21 -11.01
N PRO A 593 -11.28 -19.52 -11.02
CA PRO A 593 -10.33 -20.58 -10.69
C PRO A 593 -9.15 -20.69 -11.66
N GLU A 594 -9.22 -20.08 -12.85
CA GLU A 594 -8.10 -20.06 -13.80
C GLU A 594 -7.07 -18.97 -13.49
N GLN A 595 -7.41 -18.01 -12.62
CA GLN A 595 -6.49 -16.95 -12.22
C GLN A 595 -5.45 -17.48 -11.23
N VAL A 596 -4.22 -17.59 -11.71
CA VAL A 596 -3.03 -18.03 -10.95
C VAL A 596 -1.87 -17.05 -11.15
N PRO A 597 -0.87 -17.02 -10.24
CA PRO A 597 0.35 -16.24 -10.46
C PRO A 597 1.05 -16.64 -11.76
N GLN A 598 1.60 -15.66 -12.48
CA GLN A 598 2.34 -15.94 -13.72
C GLN A 598 3.63 -16.72 -13.45
N PRO A 599 4.02 -17.66 -14.33
CA PRO A 599 5.34 -18.30 -14.26
C PRO A 599 6.46 -17.26 -14.27
N GLY A 600 7.40 -17.35 -13.34
CA GLY A 600 8.53 -16.43 -13.24
C GLY A 600 8.21 -15.07 -12.57
N ALA A 601 7.01 -14.88 -12.02
CA ALA A 601 6.74 -13.78 -11.10
C ALA A 601 7.71 -13.84 -9.90
N GLN A 602 8.00 -12.67 -9.30
CA GLN A 602 8.78 -12.60 -8.07
C GLN A 602 8.23 -13.58 -7.02
N PRO A 603 9.07 -14.28 -6.24
CA PRO A 603 8.61 -15.33 -5.32
C PRO A 603 7.47 -14.87 -4.39
N ALA A 604 7.55 -13.66 -3.85
CA ALA A 604 6.50 -13.10 -3.00
C ALA A 604 5.16 -12.89 -3.74
N ALA A 605 5.21 -12.50 -5.01
CA ALA A 605 4.03 -12.37 -5.87
C ALA A 605 3.40 -13.72 -6.25
N GLN A 606 4.06 -14.85 -5.98
CA GLN A 606 3.45 -16.19 -6.12
C GLN A 606 2.60 -16.56 -4.89
N ASN A 607 2.81 -15.90 -3.74
CA ASN A 607 2.22 -16.31 -2.47
C ASN A 607 0.73 -15.95 -2.30
N TRP A 608 0.11 -15.25 -3.26
CA TRP A 608 -1.34 -15.06 -3.25
C TRP A 608 -2.11 -16.32 -3.68
N GLY A 609 -1.42 -17.35 -4.21
CA GLY A 609 -1.91 -18.73 -4.39
C GLY A 609 -2.80 -18.94 -5.61
N GLY A 610 -3.88 -18.15 -5.76
CA GLY A 610 -4.84 -18.28 -6.85
C GLY A 610 -5.44 -19.68 -7.02
N GLY A 611 -6.02 -19.94 -8.19
CA GLY A 611 -6.49 -21.28 -8.56
C GLY A 611 -7.84 -21.70 -7.97
N PRO A 612 -8.23 -22.98 -8.19
CA PRO A 612 -9.39 -23.58 -7.54
C PRO A 612 -9.22 -23.64 -6.02
N MET A 613 -10.28 -23.35 -5.27
CA MET A 613 -10.28 -23.33 -3.82
C MET A 613 -11.57 -23.89 -3.22
N VAL A 614 -11.46 -24.37 -1.99
CA VAL A 614 -12.60 -24.71 -1.12
C VAL A 614 -12.23 -24.34 0.32
N PHE A 615 -13.17 -23.79 1.07
CA PHE A 615 -12.99 -23.39 2.47
C PHE A 615 -14.23 -23.70 3.29
N ILE A 616 -14.05 -24.35 4.43
CA ILE A 616 -15.12 -24.65 5.39
C ILE A 616 -15.15 -23.51 6.40
N ALA A 617 -16.25 -22.76 6.43
CA ALA A 617 -16.42 -21.64 7.36
C ALA A 617 -16.93 -22.12 8.72
N SER A 618 -16.12 -22.90 9.42
CA SER A 618 -16.41 -23.37 10.78
C SER A 618 -15.12 -23.70 11.53
N TYR A 619 -15.15 -23.55 12.85
CA TYR A 619 -14.14 -24.05 13.77
C TYR A 619 -14.43 -25.48 14.26
N TRP A 620 -15.61 -26.03 13.92
CA TRP A 620 -16.08 -27.38 14.25
C TRP A 620 -16.00 -27.77 15.74
N THR A 621 -16.50 -26.88 16.60
CA THR A 621 -16.65 -27.07 18.05
C THR A 621 -18.07 -27.52 18.41
N PRO A 622 -18.35 -27.96 19.65
CA PRO A 622 -19.72 -28.26 20.09
C PRO A 622 -20.71 -27.08 19.97
N ALA A 623 -20.22 -25.84 19.88
CA ALA A 623 -21.02 -24.64 19.68
C ALA A 623 -21.20 -24.26 18.20
N SER A 624 -20.52 -24.94 17.29
CA SER A 624 -20.58 -24.68 15.85
C SER A 624 -21.92 -25.10 15.27
N SER A 625 -22.35 -24.42 14.20
CA SER A 625 -23.61 -24.73 13.52
C SER A 625 -23.52 -26.08 12.79
N PRO A 626 -24.52 -26.98 12.89
CA PRO A 626 -24.61 -28.18 12.05
C PRO A 626 -24.97 -27.83 10.59
N ARG A 627 -25.46 -26.62 10.34
CA ARG A 627 -25.53 -26.03 8.99
C ARG A 627 -24.17 -25.43 8.65
N VAL A 628 -23.36 -26.21 7.96
CA VAL A 628 -21.97 -25.91 7.59
C VAL A 628 -21.95 -25.17 6.26
N ARG A 629 -21.41 -23.96 6.30
CA ARG A 629 -21.17 -23.15 5.11
C ARG A 629 -19.80 -23.43 4.51
N VAL A 630 -19.76 -23.55 3.19
CA VAL A 630 -18.55 -23.77 2.40
C VAL A 630 -18.44 -22.73 1.30
N PHE A 631 -17.27 -22.11 1.17
CA PHE A 631 -16.94 -21.21 0.07
C PHE A 631 -16.07 -21.95 -0.95
N THR A 632 -16.39 -21.81 -2.23
CA THR A 632 -15.61 -22.41 -3.33
C THR A 632 -15.78 -21.60 -4.61
N ASN A 633 -14.78 -21.64 -5.49
CA ASN A 633 -14.91 -21.19 -6.89
C ASN A 633 -15.01 -22.37 -7.88
N ALA A 634 -15.15 -23.60 -7.39
CA ALA A 634 -15.33 -24.80 -8.19
C ALA A 634 -16.82 -25.06 -8.51
N GLU A 635 -17.10 -25.98 -9.42
CA GLU A 635 -18.47 -26.28 -9.89
C GLU A 635 -19.31 -27.04 -8.85
N GLU A 636 -18.66 -27.95 -8.10
CA GLU A 636 -19.32 -28.80 -7.10
C GLU A 636 -18.46 -28.94 -5.84
N VAL A 637 -19.10 -29.17 -4.70
CA VAL A 637 -18.43 -29.52 -3.45
C VAL A 637 -19.08 -30.74 -2.83
N GLU A 638 -18.26 -31.67 -2.38
CA GLU A 638 -18.66 -32.74 -1.48
C GLU A 638 -18.20 -32.43 -0.05
N LEU A 639 -19.13 -32.42 0.90
CA LEU A 639 -18.79 -32.36 2.32
C LEU A 639 -18.86 -33.78 2.91
N ARG A 640 -17.84 -34.15 3.68
CA ARG A 640 -17.76 -35.40 4.44
C ARG A 640 -17.59 -35.09 5.91
N LEU A 641 -18.24 -35.88 6.78
CA LEU A 641 -18.08 -35.87 8.22
C LEU A 641 -17.61 -37.26 8.66
N ASN A 642 -16.43 -37.33 9.29
CA ASN A 642 -15.83 -38.58 9.76
C ASN A 642 -15.74 -39.65 8.66
N GLY A 643 -15.33 -39.22 7.47
CA GLY A 643 -15.19 -40.08 6.28
C GLY A 643 -16.49 -40.43 5.57
N LYS A 644 -17.65 -40.06 6.10
CA LYS A 644 -18.96 -40.30 5.45
C LYS A 644 -19.42 -39.05 4.71
N THR A 645 -19.84 -39.22 3.46
CA THR A 645 -20.43 -38.13 2.66
C THR A 645 -21.71 -37.63 3.32
N VAL A 646 -21.76 -36.33 3.60
CA VAL A 646 -22.96 -35.60 4.01
C VAL A 646 -23.81 -35.34 2.77
N ALA A 647 -23.24 -34.62 1.79
CA ALA A 647 -23.81 -34.44 0.47
C ALA A 647 -22.75 -34.00 -0.53
N ARG A 648 -23.07 -34.08 -1.81
CA ARG A 648 -22.36 -33.41 -2.90
C ARG A 648 -23.33 -32.49 -3.62
N GLN A 649 -22.98 -31.22 -3.76
CA GLN A 649 -23.87 -30.17 -4.25
C GLN A 649 -23.13 -29.26 -5.25
N LYS A 650 -23.89 -28.66 -6.17
CA LYS A 650 -23.37 -27.64 -7.09
C LYS A 650 -23.23 -26.29 -6.39
N ALA A 651 -22.15 -25.57 -6.67
CA ALA A 651 -22.01 -24.16 -6.31
C ALA A 651 -22.55 -23.30 -7.46
N ALA A 652 -23.87 -23.10 -7.50
CA ALA A 652 -24.55 -22.40 -8.58
C ALA A 652 -25.55 -21.37 -8.02
N PRO A 653 -25.88 -20.31 -8.78
CA PRO A 653 -26.85 -19.29 -8.37
C PRO A 653 -28.13 -19.89 -7.77
N SER A 654 -28.60 -19.27 -6.69
CA SER A 654 -29.77 -19.74 -5.93
C SER A 654 -30.84 -18.66 -5.84
N ALA A 655 -31.97 -18.95 -5.20
CA ALA A 655 -32.98 -17.94 -4.91
C ALA A 655 -32.46 -16.82 -3.98
N THR A 656 -31.47 -17.09 -3.14
CA THR A 656 -30.87 -16.11 -2.20
C THR A 656 -29.71 -15.34 -2.81
N HIS A 657 -29.00 -15.94 -3.76
CA HIS A 657 -27.88 -15.32 -4.49
C HIS A 657 -28.02 -15.59 -6.00
N PRO A 658 -28.96 -14.91 -6.69
CA PRO A 658 -29.25 -15.18 -8.09
C PRO A 658 -28.18 -14.70 -9.09
N LYS A 659 -27.23 -13.85 -8.67
CA LYS A 659 -26.23 -13.22 -9.55
C LYS A 659 -24.79 -13.61 -9.22
N LEU A 660 -24.51 -14.15 -8.03
CA LEU A 660 -23.18 -14.67 -7.70
C LEU A 660 -22.82 -15.88 -8.59
N LYS A 661 -21.67 -15.80 -9.27
CA LYS A 661 -21.09 -16.95 -9.99
C LYS A 661 -20.69 -18.07 -9.03
N HIS A 662 -20.24 -17.72 -7.83
CA HIS A 662 -19.71 -18.64 -6.83
C HIS A 662 -20.38 -18.42 -5.46
N PRO A 663 -21.69 -18.71 -5.32
CA PRO A 663 -22.39 -18.49 -4.07
C PRO A 663 -21.92 -19.47 -2.97
N PRO A 664 -22.06 -19.10 -1.68
CA PRO A 664 -21.81 -20.03 -0.59
C PRO A 664 -22.69 -21.30 -0.69
N VAL A 665 -22.12 -22.46 -0.39
CA VAL A 665 -22.82 -23.75 -0.36
C VAL A 665 -23.09 -24.15 1.08
N GLU A 666 -24.34 -24.45 1.40
CA GLU A 666 -24.77 -24.86 2.74
C GLU A 666 -25.00 -26.37 2.79
N PHE A 667 -24.50 -27.02 3.85
CA PHE A 667 -24.69 -28.43 4.12
C PHE A 667 -25.29 -28.62 5.51
N ASP A 668 -26.21 -29.58 5.68
CA ASP A 668 -26.75 -29.92 6.99
C ASP A 668 -26.19 -31.26 7.46
N THR A 669 -25.43 -31.25 8.55
CA THR A 669 -24.91 -32.47 9.19
C THR A 669 -25.90 -33.08 10.17
N GLY A 670 -27.07 -32.47 10.38
CA GLY A 670 -28.11 -32.82 11.34
C GLY A 670 -27.77 -32.42 12.77
N ALA A 671 -26.62 -32.87 13.27
CA ALA A 671 -26.11 -32.51 14.60
C ALA A 671 -24.58 -32.45 14.60
N PHE A 672 -24.03 -31.80 15.62
CA PHE A 672 -22.59 -31.84 15.87
C PHE A 672 -22.14 -33.27 16.20
N GLN A 673 -21.07 -33.71 15.53
CA GLN A 673 -20.33 -34.92 15.88
C GLN A 673 -18.85 -34.58 15.87
N ALA A 674 -18.16 -34.82 17.00
CA ALA A 674 -16.73 -34.57 17.09
C ALA A 674 -15.97 -35.39 16.02
N GLY A 675 -14.91 -34.79 15.48
CA GLY A 675 -14.03 -35.44 14.50
C GLY A 675 -13.62 -34.48 13.39
N GLU A 676 -13.72 -34.92 12.12
CA GLU A 676 -13.19 -34.17 10.97
C GLU A 676 -14.28 -33.89 9.91
N LEU A 677 -14.41 -32.63 9.55
CA LEU A 677 -15.06 -32.19 8.32
C LEU A 677 -14.03 -32.12 7.19
N VAL A 678 -14.40 -32.66 6.02
CA VAL A 678 -13.60 -32.57 4.79
C VAL A 678 -14.48 -32.06 3.66
N ALA A 679 -14.11 -30.94 3.06
CA ALA A 679 -14.75 -30.41 1.86
C ALA A 679 -13.82 -30.66 0.65
N VAL A 680 -14.34 -31.31 -0.38
CA VAL A 680 -13.62 -31.58 -1.63
C VAL A 680 -14.34 -30.85 -2.76
N ALA A 681 -13.64 -29.92 -3.41
CA ALA A 681 -14.13 -29.21 -4.57
C ALA A 681 -13.83 -29.97 -5.87
N TYR A 682 -14.78 -29.95 -6.80
CA TYR A 682 -14.69 -30.62 -8.09
C TYR A 682 -14.94 -29.65 -9.25
N THR A 683 -14.20 -29.85 -10.35
CA THR A 683 -14.41 -29.18 -11.65
C THR A 683 -14.30 -30.22 -12.74
N ALA A 684 -15.28 -30.25 -13.65
CA ALA A 684 -15.41 -31.30 -14.67
C ALA A 684 -15.31 -32.72 -14.06
N GLY A 685 -15.90 -32.91 -12.87
CA GLY A 685 -15.92 -34.18 -12.14
C GLY A 685 -14.61 -34.57 -11.44
N LYS A 686 -13.51 -33.81 -11.60
CA LYS A 686 -12.21 -34.09 -10.97
C LYS A 686 -12.04 -33.28 -9.69
N ALA A 687 -11.48 -33.88 -8.64
CA ALA A 687 -11.13 -33.16 -7.43
C ALA A 687 -10.01 -32.15 -7.72
N VAL A 688 -10.22 -30.88 -7.34
CA VAL A 688 -9.30 -29.77 -7.63
C VAL A 688 -8.78 -29.05 -6.37
N ALA A 689 -9.52 -29.11 -5.26
CA ALA A 689 -9.10 -28.57 -3.97
C ALA A 689 -9.73 -29.33 -2.80
N GLU A 690 -9.08 -29.32 -1.65
CA GLU A 690 -9.55 -29.97 -0.41
C GLU A 690 -9.27 -29.05 0.79
N HIS A 691 -10.22 -28.98 1.73
CA HIS A 691 -10.05 -28.30 3.02
C HIS A 691 -10.58 -29.16 4.16
N LYS A 692 -9.87 -29.14 5.30
CA LYS A 692 -10.20 -29.95 6.48
C LYS A 692 -10.33 -29.07 7.71
N VAL A 693 -11.34 -29.34 8.52
CA VAL A 693 -11.51 -28.75 9.85
C VAL A 693 -11.71 -29.90 10.83
N ARG A 694 -10.90 -29.93 11.88
CA ARG A 694 -10.99 -30.91 12.96
C ARG A 694 -11.58 -30.27 14.21
N THR A 695 -12.37 -31.02 14.95
CA THR A 695 -12.79 -30.62 16.29
C THR A 695 -11.55 -30.44 17.15
N PRO A 696 -11.30 -29.23 17.69
CA PRO A 696 -10.11 -28.98 18.49
C PRO A 696 -10.18 -29.72 19.83
N GLY A 697 -9.05 -30.29 20.23
CA GLY A 697 -8.83 -30.76 21.59
C GLY A 697 -8.47 -29.63 22.56
N ALA A 698 -8.03 -29.98 23.76
CA ALA A 698 -7.48 -29.00 24.70
C ALA A 698 -6.13 -28.47 24.20
N ALA A 699 -5.89 -27.16 24.33
CA ALA A 699 -4.61 -26.57 23.98
C ALA A 699 -3.49 -27.16 24.86
N VAL A 700 -2.39 -27.59 24.24
CA VAL A 700 -1.24 -28.19 24.94
C VAL A 700 0.04 -27.36 24.81
N LYS A 701 0.13 -26.48 23.80
CA LYS A 701 1.27 -25.58 23.59
C LYS A 701 0.86 -24.34 22.78
N LEU A 702 1.81 -23.41 22.65
CA LEU A 702 1.72 -22.29 21.70
C LEU A 702 2.59 -22.59 20.48
N ASP A 703 2.03 -22.42 19.29
CA ASP A 703 2.78 -22.38 18.03
C ASP A 703 3.12 -20.92 17.72
N VAL A 704 4.43 -20.58 17.72
CA VAL A 704 4.91 -19.20 17.60
C VAL A 704 5.55 -19.00 16.23
N ALA A 705 5.08 -18.01 15.48
CA ALA A 705 5.54 -17.72 14.13
C ALA A 705 5.61 -16.22 13.84
N LEU A 706 6.44 -15.86 12.87
CA LEU A 706 6.38 -14.54 12.23
C LEU A 706 5.49 -14.64 10.99
N ASP A 707 4.54 -13.72 10.88
CA ASP A 707 3.65 -13.60 9.74
C ASP A 707 4.29 -12.74 8.64
N ASP A 708 5.36 -13.27 8.04
CA ASP A 708 6.10 -12.59 6.97
C ASP A 708 5.51 -12.85 5.58
N MET A 709 4.57 -13.78 5.45
CA MET A 709 3.92 -14.16 4.20
C MET A 709 4.91 -14.53 3.07
N GLY A 710 6.13 -14.94 3.41
CA GLY A 710 7.22 -15.19 2.46
C GLY A 710 7.82 -13.92 1.82
N VAL A 711 7.47 -12.73 2.31
CA VAL A 711 8.15 -11.47 1.97
C VAL A 711 9.44 -11.39 2.78
N PRO A 712 10.61 -11.15 2.14
CA PRO A 712 11.87 -11.05 2.85
C PRO A 712 11.84 -9.95 3.93
N VAL A 713 12.09 -10.34 5.17
CA VAL A 713 12.16 -9.41 6.32
C VAL A 713 13.55 -8.81 6.44
N GLY A 714 13.61 -7.50 6.65
CA GLY A 714 14.86 -6.74 6.78
C GLY A 714 14.90 -5.92 8.07
N ALA A 715 16.07 -5.38 8.40
CA ALA A 715 16.21 -4.47 9.54
C ALA A 715 15.26 -3.26 9.38
N GLY A 716 14.56 -2.90 10.45
CA GLY A 716 13.53 -1.85 10.49
C GLY A 716 12.13 -2.31 10.08
N ASP A 717 11.96 -3.51 9.52
CA ASP A 717 10.65 -4.05 9.15
C ASP A 717 9.75 -4.30 10.38
N LEU A 718 8.44 -4.17 10.20
CA LEU A 718 7.42 -4.36 11.21
C LEU A 718 6.55 -5.57 10.85
N VAL A 719 6.68 -6.66 11.60
CA VAL A 719 6.04 -7.95 11.29
C VAL A 719 5.18 -8.39 12.48
N PHE A 720 4.04 -9.03 12.22
CA PHE A 720 3.27 -9.64 13.30
C PHE A 720 3.96 -10.92 13.78
N ALA A 721 4.19 -10.97 15.08
CA ALA A 721 4.47 -12.19 15.82
C ALA A 721 3.15 -12.80 16.28
N ARG A 722 2.92 -14.07 15.94
CA ARG A 722 1.70 -14.82 16.27
C ARG A 722 2.01 -15.89 17.30
N ALA A 723 1.13 -16.08 18.27
CA ALA A 723 1.12 -17.24 19.16
C ALA A 723 -0.25 -17.90 19.06
N ARG A 724 -0.29 -19.09 18.45
CA ARG A 724 -1.51 -19.85 18.20
C ARG A 724 -1.67 -20.95 19.25
N LEU A 725 -2.82 -21.01 19.90
CA LEU A 725 -3.22 -22.13 20.75
C LEU A 725 -3.39 -23.38 19.89
N VAL A 726 -2.62 -24.43 20.17
CA VAL A 726 -2.72 -25.69 19.43
C VAL A 726 -2.88 -26.89 20.36
N ASP A 727 -3.71 -27.83 19.95
CA ASP A 727 -3.86 -29.12 20.63
C ASP A 727 -2.72 -30.10 20.31
N ALA A 728 -2.83 -31.34 20.81
CA ALA A 728 -1.82 -32.38 20.62
C ALA A 728 -1.62 -32.79 19.15
N ASP A 729 -2.62 -32.59 18.30
CA ASP A 729 -2.61 -32.91 16.87
C ASP A 729 -2.22 -31.70 16.00
N GLY A 730 -1.96 -30.55 16.62
CA GLY A 730 -1.62 -29.30 15.95
C GLY A 730 -2.83 -28.50 15.46
N THR A 731 -4.06 -28.90 15.81
CA THR A 731 -5.29 -28.17 15.47
C THR A 731 -5.35 -26.88 16.29
N THR A 732 -5.73 -25.78 15.63
CA THR A 732 -5.95 -24.51 16.32
C THR A 732 -7.13 -24.62 17.28
N VAL A 733 -6.92 -24.25 18.54
CA VAL A 733 -7.99 -24.13 19.54
C VAL A 733 -8.52 -22.69 19.50
N PRO A 734 -9.76 -22.43 19.03
CA PRO A 734 -10.25 -21.09 18.68
C PRO A 734 -10.69 -20.26 19.90
N ASP A 735 -10.05 -20.45 21.05
CA ASP A 735 -10.41 -19.77 22.30
C ASP A 735 -10.08 -18.28 22.22
N ASN A 736 -11.03 -17.45 22.68
CA ASN A 736 -10.90 -16.00 22.71
C ASN A 736 -10.57 -15.50 24.12
N GLY A 737 -9.82 -14.40 24.21
CA GLY A 737 -9.57 -13.71 25.47
C GLY A 737 -8.49 -14.35 26.36
N GLN A 738 -7.79 -15.39 25.91
CA GLN A 738 -6.66 -15.94 26.64
C GLN A 738 -5.49 -14.94 26.59
N ALA A 739 -5.03 -14.50 27.76
CA ALA A 739 -3.86 -13.63 27.85
C ALA A 739 -2.59 -14.41 27.51
N VAL A 740 -1.77 -13.83 26.63
CA VAL A 740 -0.48 -14.36 26.17
C VAL A 740 0.59 -13.28 26.36
N THR A 741 1.72 -13.68 26.95
CA THR A 741 2.89 -12.83 27.13
C THR A 741 3.99 -13.27 26.16
N PHE A 742 4.42 -12.36 25.29
CA PHE A 742 5.54 -12.55 24.37
C PHE A 742 6.87 -12.15 25.00
N THR A 743 7.94 -12.83 24.62
CA THR A 743 9.32 -12.47 24.96
C THR A 743 10.14 -12.37 23.68
N ALA A 744 10.81 -11.24 23.47
CA ALA A 744 11.72 -11.05 22.34
C ALA A 744 13.17 -11.07 22.84
N GLY A 745 14.01 -11.88 22.20
CA GLY A 745 15.45 -11.87 22.41
C GLY A 745 16.17 -11.06 21.32
N PRO A 746 17.50 -11.24 21.17
CA PRO A 746 18.27 -10.53 20.16
C PRO A 746 17.65 -10.70 18.76
N GLY A 747 17.49 -9.59 18.05
CA GLY A 747 16.93 -9.56 16.69
C GLY A 747 15.51 -9.06 16.56
N TYR A 748 14.72 -9.08 17.64
CA TYR A 748 13.37 -8.52 17.63
C TYR A 748 13.15 -7.55 18.79
N GLU A 749 12.36 -6.52 18.54
CA GLU A 749 11.88 -5.56 19.54
C GLU A 749 10.35 -5.58 19.55
N LEU A 750 9.73 -5.68 20.73
CA LEU A 750 8.27 -5.61 20.89
C LEU A 750 7.83 -4.15 20.86
N VAL A 751 6.97 -3.77 19.90
CA VAL A 751 6.65 -2.36 19.64
C VAL A 751 5.71 -1.74 20.66
N ALA A 752 4.66 -2.47 21.09
CA ALA A 752 3.62 -1.95 21.98
C ALA A 752 3.52 -2.74 23.30
N GLY A 753 4.60 -3.42 23.68
CA GLY A 753 4.68 -4.28 24.86
C GLY A 753 4.42 -5.76 24.57
N PRO A 754 4.53 -6.61 25.61
CA PRO A 754 4.54 -8.07 25.45
C PRO A 754 3.17 -8.74 25.54
N GLN A 755 2.12 -8.02 25.96
CA GLN A 755 0.82 -8.62 26.24
C GLN A 755 -0.10 -8.55 25.02
N ALA A 756 -0.76 -9.66 24.74
CA ALA A 756 -1.88 -9.72 23.80
C ALA A 756 -2.93 -10.73 24.28
N THR A 757 -4.15 -10.62 23.77
CA THR A 757 -5.21 -11.60 24.00
C THR A 757 -5.51 -12.37 22.72
N THR A 758 -5.91 -13.64 22.84
CA THR A 758 -6.27 -14.43 21.67
C THR A 758 -7.58 -13.97 21.03
N GLU A 759 -7.59 -13.93 19.71
CA GLU A 759 -8.79 -13.89 18.87
C GLU A 759 -8.74 -15.08 17.91
N ALA A 760 -9.81 -15.88 17.86
CA ALA A 760 -9.87 -17.17 17.19
C ALA A 760 -8.65 -18.07 17.51
N GLY A 761 -8.22 -18.09 18.77
CA GLY A 761 -7.08 -18.89 19.22
C GLY A 761 -5.70 -18.31 18.95
N ILE A 762 -5.60 -17.09 18.40
CA ILE A 762 -4.33 -16.48 18.01
C ILE A 762 -4.13 -15.16 18.74
N ALA A 763 -3.05 -15.04 19.50
CA ALA A 763 -2.57 -13.78 20.04
C ALA A 763 -1.53 -13.17 19.11
N SER A 764 -1.56 -11.85 18.95
CA SER A 764 -0.72 -11.13 17.99
C SER A 764 -0.05 -9.93 18.64
N VAL A 765 1.27 -9.79 18.43
CA VAL A 765 2.02 -8.58 18.78
C VAL A 765 2.82 -8.11 17.58
N LEU A 766 3.08 -6.80 17.53
CA LEU A 766 3.95 -6.23 16.51
C LEU A 766 5.41 -6.29 16.97
N VAL A 767 6.28 -6.85 16.13
CA VAL A 767 7.72 -6.83 16.34
C VAL A 767 8.42 -5.99 15.29
N ARG A 768 9.42 -5.22 15.72
CA ARG A 768 10.41 -4.59 14.83
C ARG A 768 11.60 -5.53 14.67
N VAL A 769 11.98 -5.76 13.43
CA VAL A 769 13.15 -6.58 13.08
C VAL A 769 14.40 -5.73 13.24
N MET A 770 15.25 -6.07 14.19
CA MET A 770 16.56 -5.43 14.38
C MET A 770 17.64 -6.13 13.55
N GLN A 771 17.55 -7.46 13.47
CA GLN A 771 18.33 -8.32 12.59
C GLN A 771 17.49 -9.57 12.28
N PRO A 772 17.62 -10.17 11.08
CA PRO A 772 16.95 -11.42 10.76
C PRO A 772 17.33 -12.56 11.73
N ASN A 773 16.49 -13.59 11.80
CA ASN A 773 16.73 -14.81 12.60
C ASN A 773 16.91 -14.56 14.11
N GLY A 774 16.13 -13.62 14.66
CA GLY A 774 16.09 -13.40 16.10
C GLY A 774 15.35 -14.51 16.86
N THR A 775 15.26 -14.37 18.18
CA THR A 775 14.49 -15.29 19.03
C THR A 775 13.22 -14.64 19.55
N LEU A 776 12.14 -15.42 19.58
CA LEU A 776 10.84 -14.99 20.07
C LEU A 776 10.18 -16.15 20.81
N GLY A 777 9.60 -15.87 21.97
CA GLY A 777 8.83 -16.82 22.78
C GLY A 777 7.45 -16.26 23.11
N ALA A 778 6.56 -17.15 23.55
CA ALA A 778 5.26 -16.78 24.10
C ALA A 778 4.84 -17.76 25.22
N ALA A 779 4.10 -17.26 26.20
CA ALA A 779 3.56 -18.05 27.30
C ALA A 779 2.13 -17.63 27.69
N ALA A 780 1.31 -18.61 28.07
CA ALA A 780 -0.06 -18.43 28.56
C ALA A 780 -0.38 -19.50 29.63
N GLY A 781 -0.27 -19.13 30.91
CA GLY A 781 -0.38 -20.09 32.00
C GLY A 781 0.70 -21.18 31.91
N LYS A 782 0.28 -22.43 31.67
CA LYS A 782 1.21 -23.58 31.46
C LYS A 782 1.63 -23.76 30.00
N LEU A 783 0.96 -23.09 29.06
CA LEU A 783 1.26 -23.18 27.64
C LEU A 783 2.49 -22.33 27.33
N GLN A 784 3.41 -22.88 26.54
CA GLN A 784 4.62 -22.18 26.10
C GLN A 784 4.90 -22.53 24.63
N GLY A 785 5.61 -21.63 23.96
CA GLY A 785 6.06 -21.80 22.59
C GLY A 785 7.22 -20.86 22.28
N ALA A 786 7.98 -21.21 21.24
CA ALA A 786 9.07 -20.39 20.73
C ALA A 786 9.11 -20.46 19.21
N LEU A 787 9.53 -19.36 18.60
CA LEU A 787 9.76 -19.26 17.16
C LEU A 787 10.81 -20.29 16.76
N ALA A 788 10.45 -21.15 15.80
CA ALA A 788 11.38 -22.12 15.26
C ALA A 788 12.55 -21.41 14.55
N PRO A 789 13.79 -21.89 14.69
CA PRO A 789 14.91 -21.43 13.87
C PRO A 789 14.59 -21.66 12.39
N LYS A 790 14.82 -20.65 11.56
CA LYS A 790 14.68 -20.74 10.10
C LYS A 790 15.94 -21.27 9.43
#